data_AF-A0A7C2EFM4-F1
#
_entry.id   AF-A0A7C2EFM4-F1
#
_cell.length_a   1.000
_cell.length_b   1.000
_cell.length_c   1.000
_cell.angle_alpha   90.00
_cell.angle_beta   90.00
_cell.angle_gamma   90.00
#
_symmetry.space_group_name_H-M   'P 1'
#
loop_
_entity.id
_entity.type
_entity.pdbx_description
1 polymer ?
#
loop_
_entity_poly.entity_id
_entity_poly.type
_entity_poly.pdbx_seq_one_letter_code
_entity_poly.pdbx_strand_id
1 'polypeptide(L)'
;MSTRGPGRRGLIWLVAAVLAGCATGGAEFEMGQNLARQQKWDEAIRALEQALQKEPDNREYRAALAQARGGAAGHQLQSAKAVAGGMGQLPEVDRGLAAVDRALAYDPQHGPSLQFQAALRDRRGVLLRQVEQLLGEARALAAREEWMQADGAADGVLAIDPGHASATRLKQEINRAALEKSMRLAAQAEAAEDWREAARHWEEALGRNPGNETIRARFQAAKRKDVPGYYLGRANEFEAAGQLDKASAFLRTGVRYWPGESGLREAMDRVSREGRRRFYTEALRRAENDDWGKAYAALSQAVQAFGPAAGVDSQLRTLIRDLTARLYDRALEFENQKQWGNTFLWFQALQQVDPFYRDTANKVEQTREKLKERAALKIAVLDLEAPKAAPDAGSIVSGSIVSNLFKLGRRDFKVIEREALQSILKEISIGQAGVLDVETAKEIGKIAGIDVILVGRVLQYQVDQNEAEGRKTVSVQVGTRTVPNPAYELHLAAVREGLRKSSDPAPPQTIQEPTHQLVTYRVGTVTAIGYVSVSFRLVGVERGDILLAEKIDEQETFRHDYSEGVEAAGVQSVPKRVPIPTEVLNRVTEKLVGRIVRLISDHYGNRQESFLKLGQELQRRRQFTRAVEEYMNSIASGELVGSGGQGAAQAQARVDDLLRQ
;
A
#
# COMPACT_ATOMS: atom_id res chain seq x y z
N MET A 1 -8.66 48.61 -95.11
CA MET A 1 -7.86 47.52 -95.70
C MET A 1 -8.27 46.24 -94.96
N SER A 2 -9.27 45.42 -95.37
CA SER A 2 -9.39 44.64 -96.63
C SER A 2 -8.08 43.91 -96.93
N THR A 3 -7.94 42.57 -97.00
CA THR A 3 -8.82 41.49 -97.47
C THR A 3 -8.21 40.10 -97.18
N ARG A 4 -9.07 39.09 -96.94
CA ARG A 4 -9.14 37.70 -97.51
C ARG A 4 -7.89 36.77 -97.58
N GLY A 5 -8.11 35.48 -97.23
CA GLY A 5 -7.25 34.30 -97.50
C GLY A 5 -7.21 33.89 -98.99
N PRO A 6 -7.16 32.59 -99.42
CA PRO A 6 -6.99 31.29 -98.75
C PRO A 6 -6.06 30.25 -99.49
N GLY A 7 -5.88 29.05 -98.91
CA GLY A 7 -6.06 27.76 -99.61
C GLY A 7 -4.93 27.08 -100.43
N ARG A 8 -4.69 25.78 -100.15
CA ARG A 8 -4.54 24.60 -101.07
C ARG A 8 -3.86 23.46 -100.30
N ARG A 9 -4.55 22.38 -99.89
CA ARG A 9 -4.98 21.19 -100.67
C ARG A 9 -3.94 20.69 -101.68
N GLY A 10 -3.29 19.58 -101.30
CA GLY A 10 -2.54 18.68 -102.18
C GLY A 10 -2.56 17.29 -101.57
N LEU A 11 -3.54 16.49 -101.98
CA LEU A 11 -3.68 15.06 -101.72
C LEU A 11 -3.05 14.33 -102.91
N ILE A 12 -2.04 13.48 -102.70
CA ILE A 12 -1.67 12.44 -103.66
C ILE A 12 -1.64 11.10 -102.92
N TRP A 13 -2.53 10.23 -103.37
CA TRP A 13 -2.64 8.81 -103.06
C TRP A 13 -1.61 8.03 -103.88
N LEU A 14 -0.98 7.01 -103.28
CA LEU A 14 -0.64 5.76 -103.97
C LEU A 14 -0.36 4.60 -102.98
N VAL A 15 -1.41 3.79 -102.84
CA VAL A 15 -1.51 2.33 -102.59
C VAL A 15 -0.46 1.56 -103.44
N ALA A 16 0.13 0.43 -103.09
CA ALA A 16 0.13 -0.46 -101.93
C ALA A 16 1.35 -1.41 -102.09
N ALA A 17 1.83 -1.95 -100.98
CA ALA A 17 2.31 -3.32 -100.95
C ALA A 17 2.04 -3.87 -99.55
N VAL A 18 0.95 -4.63 -99.45
CA VAL A 18 0.70 -5.54 -98.34
C VAL A 18 1.81 -6.58 -98.37
N LEU A 19 2.78 -6.43 -97.48
CA LEU A 19 3.43 -7.60 -96.91
C LEU A 19 2.55 -8.01 -95.74
N ALA A 20 1.83 -9.10 -95.97
CA ALA A 20 1.37 -9.97 -94.90
C ALA A 20 2.60 -10.53 -94.18
N GLY A 21 3.22 -9.71 -93.34
CA GLY A 21 3.90 -10.21 -92.16
C GLY A 21 2.82 -10.48 -91.13
N CYS A 22 2.93 -11.59 -90.41
CA CYS A 22 2.19 -11.79 -89.16
C CYS A 22 2.09 -10.43 -88.44
N ALA A 23 0.89 -10.00 -88.05
CA ALA A 23 0.72 -8.80 -87.23
C ALA A 23 1.29 -9.12 -85.84
N THR A 24 2.62 -9.19 -85.78
CA THR A 24 3.39 -9.44 -84.58
C THR A 24 3.23 -8.22 -83.70
N GLY A 25 3.09 -8.42 -82.39
CA GLY A 25 2.99 -7.34 -81.41
C GLY A 25 4.29 -6.55 -81.23
N GLY A 26 5.29 -6.76 -82.09
CA GLY A 26 6.64 -6.20 -81.97
C GLY A 26 6.67 -4.68 -82.02
N ALA A 27 5.85 -4.05 -82.87
CA ALA A 27 5.78 -2.60 -82.96
C ALA A 27 5.20 -1.97 -81.68
N GLU A 28 4.12 -2.53 -81.13
CA GLU A 28 3.53 -2.09 -79.86
C GLU A 28 4.45 -2.37 -78.67
N PHE A 29 5.22 -3.47 -78.72
CA PHE A 29 6.22 -3.81 -77.71
C PHE A 29 7.39 -2.82 -77.68
N GLU A 30 7.97 -2.46 -78.85
CA GLU A 30 9.02 -1.43 -78.94
C GLU A 30 8.51 -0.06 -78.49
N MET A 31 7.28 0.30 -78.88
CA MET A 31 6.63 1.54 -78.44
C MET A 31 6.44 1.56 -76.92
N GLY A 32 5.93 0.47 -76.34
CA GLY A 32 5.75 0.31 -74.90
C GLY A 32 7.06 0.39 -74.11
N GLN A 33 8.13 -0.24 -74.61
CA GLN A 33 9.46 -0.14 -74.01
C GLN A 33 10.02 1.29 -74.05
N ASN A 34 9.86 1.99 -75.18
CA ASN A 34 10.32 3.38 -75.30
C ASN A 34 9.54 4.33 -74.38
N LEU A 35 8.22 4.14 -74.26
CA LEU A 35 7.38 4.90 -73.33
C LEU A 35 7.74 4.60 -71.86
N ALA A 36 8.05 3.35 -71.52
CA ALA A 36 8.51 2.97 -70.19
C ALA A 36 9.86 3.63 -69.85
N ARG A 37 10.81 3.71 -70.80
CA ARG A 37 12.07 4.44 -70.62
C ARG A 37 11.86 5.94 -70.41
N GLN A 38 10.80 6.50 -70.98
CA GLN A 38 10.39 7.90 -70.77
C GLN A 38 9.55 8.09 -69.49
N GLN A 39 9.36 7.05 -68.66
CA GLN A 39 8.52 7.06 -67.46
C GLN A 39 7.05 7.41 -67.71
N LYS A 40 6.57 7.27 -68.95
CA LYS A 40 5.16 7.43 -69.31
C LYS A 40 4.40 6.14 -69.06
N TRP A 41 4.28 5.79 -67.78
CA TRP A 41 3.89 4.47 -67.33
C TRP A 41 2.49 4.04 -67.80
N ASP A 42 1.49 4.92 -67.77
CA ASP A 42 0.12 4.59 -68.22
C ASP A 42 0.02 4.30 -69.72
N GLU A 43 0.79 5.03 -70.54
CA GLU A 43 0.86 4.82 -71.98
C GLU A 43 1.67 3.57 -72.32
N ALA A 44 2.77 3.34 -71.59
CA ALA A 44 3.61 2.17 -71.72
C ALA A 44 2.88 0.87 -71.39
N ILE A 45 2.14 0.84 -70.28
CA ILE A 45 1.34 -0.32 -69.84
C ILE A 45 0.26 -0.64 -70.89
N ARG A 46 -0.47 0.38 -71.39
CA ARG A 46 -1.49 0.20 -72.43
C ARG A 46 -0.90 -0.36 -73.73
N ALA A 47 0.25 0.17 -74.18
CA ALA A 47 0.92 -0.32 -75.38
C ALA A 47 1.41 -1.79 -75.22
N LEU A 48 1.95 -2.14 -74.05
CA LEU A 48 2.40 -3.51 -73.75
C LEU A 48 1.24 -4.49 -73.56
N GLU A 49 0.10 -4.05 -73.03
CA GLU A 49 -1.14 -4.84 -72.98
C GLU A 49 -1.68 -5.15 -74.38
N GLN A 50 -1.64 -4.17 -75.28
CA GLN A 50 -2.02 -4.36 -76.69
C GLN A 50 -1.07 -5.33 -77.40
N ALA A 51 0.24 -5.24 -77.15
CA ALA A 51 1.22 -6.19 -77.68
C ALA A 51 0.93 -7.63 -77.20
N LEU A 52 0.60 -7.79 -75.91
CA LEU A 52 0.26 -9.09 -75.33
C LEU A 52 -1.11 -9.62 -75.79
N GLN A 53 -2.08 -8.75 -76.10
CA GLN A 53 -3.36 -9.17 -76.66
C GLN A 53 -3.19 -9.80 -78.06
N LYS A 54 -2.24 -9.30 -78.86
CA LYS A 54 -1.90 -9.85 -80.18
C LYS A 54 -1.11 -11.14 -80.09
N GLU A 55 -0.23 -11.27 -79.10
CA GLU A 55 0.56 -12.48 -78.84
C GLU A 55 0.45 -12.95 -77.37
N PRO A 56 -0.64 -13.63 -76.98
CA PRO A 56 -0.92 -13.99 -75.57
C PRO A 56 0.12 -14.91 -74.94
N ASP A 57 0.80 -15.72 -75.76
CA ASP A 57 1.79 -16.71 -75.32
C ASP A 57 3.23 -16.19 -75.25
N ASN A 58 3.46 -14.94 -75.63
CA ASN A 58 4.79 -14.36 -75.67
C ASN A 58 5.31 -14.03 -74.25
N ARG A 59 6.31 -14.81 -73.80
CA ARG A 59 6.92 -14.65 -72.47
C ARG A 59 7.63 -13.31 -72.31
N GLU A 60 8.19 -12.76 -73.38
CA GLU A 60 8.93 -11.49 -73.36
C GLU A 60 7.99 -10.29 -73.14
N TYR A 61 6.83 -10.29 -73.80
CA TYR A 61 5.85 -9.21 -73.65
C TYR A 61 5.22 -9.22 -72.26
N ARG A 62 4.94 -10.41 -71.71
CA ARG A 62 4.50 -10.55 -70.30
C ARG A 62 5.55 -10.01 -69.33
N ALA A 63 6.82 -10.35 -69.55
CA ALA A 63 7.91 -9.88 -68.70
C ALA A 63 8.07 -8.34 -68.76
N ALA A 64 7.99 -7.74 -69.95
CA ALA A 64 8.07 -6.29 -70.11
C ALA A 64 6.85 -5.56 -69.54
N LEU A 65 5.64 -6.10 -69.69
CA LEU A 65 4.44 -5.56 -69.07
C LEU A 65 4.55 -5.60 -67.53
N ALA A 66 5.03 -6.71 -66.97
CA ALA A 66 5.30 -6.83 -65.54
C ALA A 66 6.36 -5.82 -65.08
N GLN A 67 7.44 -5.64 -65.85
CA GLN A 67 8.47 -4.65 -65.56
C GLN A 67 7.93 -3.20 -65.62
N ALA A 68 7.09 -2.87 -66.59
CA ALA A 68 6.48 -1.55 -66.72
C ALA A 68 5.50 -1.26 -65.57
N ARG A 69 4.67 -2.25 -65.18
CA ARG A 69 3.78 -2.15 -64.02
C ARG A 69 4.55 -1.99 -62.71
N GLY A 70 5.63 -2.76 -62.52
CA GLY A 70 6.53 -2.61 -61.36
C GLY A 70 7.23 -1.24 -61.32
N GLY A 71 7.66 -0.72 -62.48
CA GLY A 71 8.24 0.62 -62.60
C GLY A 71 7.25 1.74 -62.25
N ALA A 72 6.01 1.63 -62.73
CA ALA A 72 4.90 2.52 -62.40
C ALA A 72 4.58 2.53 -60.90
N ALA A 73 4.46 1.33 -60.31
CA ALA A 73 4.25 1.15 -58.88
C ALA A 73 5.42 1.73 -58.06
N GLY A 74 6.65 1.53 -58.51
CA GLY A 74 7.86 2.09 -57.88
C GLY A 74 7.89 3.63 -57.89
N HIS A 75 7.54 4.26 -59.01
CA HIS A 75 7.45 5.72 -59.10
C HIS A 75 6.34 6.27 -58.19
N GLN A 76 5.17 5.65 -58.20
CA GLN A 76 4.05 6.06 -57.33
C GLN A 76 4.35 5.84 -55.85
N LEU A 77 5.12 4.80 -55.51
CA LEU A 77 5.60 4.55 -54.15
C LEU A 77 6.54 5.68 -53.65
N GLN A 78 7.38 6.25 -54.50
CA GLN A 78 8.21 7.40 -54.11
C GLN A 78 7.35 8.61 -53.74
N SER A 79 6.30 8.88 -54.53
CA SER A 79 5.32 9.92 -54.22
C SER A 79 4.56 9.62 -52.92
N ALA A 80 4.21 8.34 -52.68
CA ALA A 80 3.56 7.92 -51.44
C ALA A 80 4.45 8.13 -50.20
N LYS A 81 5.76 7.85 -50.32
CA LYS A 81 6.74 8.14 -49.27
C LYS A 81 6.86 9.62 -48.97
N ALA A 82 6.87 10.46 -50.00
CA ALA A 82 6.93 11.92 -49.84
C ALA A 82 5.70 12.48 -49.10
N VAL A 83 4.51 11.98 -49.44
CA VAL A 83 3.24 12.43 -48.81
C VAL A 83 3.07 11.89 -47.38
N ALA A 84 3.59 10.69 -47.09
CA ALA A 84 3.62 10.12 -45.73
C ALA A 84 4.54 10.89 -44.78
N GLY A 85 5.45 11.73 -45.31
CA GLY A 85 6.30 12.63 -44.54
C GLY A 85 7.11 11.91 -43.45
N GLY A 86 7.16 12.51 -42.26
CA GLY A 86 7.83 11.96 -41.08
C GLY A 86 7.02 10.88 -40.33
N MET A 87 5.80 10.56 -40.78
CA MET A 87 4.88 9.62 -40.12
C MET A 87 4.63 9.96 -38.63
N GLY A 88 4.66 11.25 -38.31
CA GLY A 88 4.46 11.77 -36.96
C GLY A 88 2.97 11.94 -36.64
N GLN A 89 2.18 12.29 -37.66
CA GLN A 89 0.76 12.60 -37.52
C GLN A 89 -0.11 11.59 -38.26
N LEU A 90 -1.31 11.34 -37.72
CA LEU A 90 -2.27 10.41 -38.30
C LEU A 90 -2.70 10.82 -39.74
N PRO A 91 -2.98 12.11 -40.04
CA PRO A 91 -3.33 12.52 -41.41
C PRO A 91 -2.19 12.37 -42.43
N GLU A 92 -0.92 12.39 -42.00
CA GLU A 92 0.22 12.10 -42.88
C GLU A 92 0.24 10.62 -43.26
N VAL A 93 0.09 9.74 -42.26
CA VAL A 93 0.06 8.29 -42.46
C VAL A 93 -1.14 7.87 -43.31
N ASP A 94 -2.32 8.46 -43.07
CA ASP A 94 -3.54 8.18 -43.85
C ASP A 94 -3.40 8.60 -45.31
N ARG A 95 -2.83 9.79 -45.58
CA ARG A 95 -2.52 10.23 -46.95
C ARG A 95 -1.48 9.32 -47.61
N GLY A 96 -0.50 8.85 -46.85
CA GLY A 96 0.50 7.87 -47.28
C GLY A 96 -0.13 6.56 -47.71
N LEU A 97 -1.01 5.97 -46.89
CA LEU A 97 -1.73 4.72 -47.20
C LEU A 97 -2.53 4.85 -48.49
N ALA A 98 -3.33 5.92 -48.63
CA ALA A 98 -4.09 6.18 -49.84
C ALA A 98 -3.20 6.34 -51.08
N ALA A 99 -1.97 6.85 -50.92
CA ALA A 99 -1.00 6.95 -52.01
C ALA A 99 -0.34 5.61 -52.37
N VAL A 100 -0.08 4.74 -51.39
CA VAL A 100 0.42 3.38 -51.62
C VAL A 100 -0.64 2.50 -52.29
N ASP A 101 -1.91 2.68 -51.94
CA ASP A 101 -3.02 1.96 -52.59
C ASP A 101 -3.07 2.28 -54.09
N ARG A 102 -2.80 3.54 -54.48
CA ARG A 102 -2.63 3.91 -55.89
C ARG A 102 -1.42 3.26 -56.55
N ALA A 103 -0.33 3.03 -55.82
CA ALA A 103 0.84 2.32 -56.34
C ALA A 103 0.54 0.82 -56.57
N LEU A 104 -0.17 0.19 -55.65
CA LEU A 104 -0.59 -1.21 -55.73
C LEU A 104 -1.68 -1.45 -56.79
N ALA A 105 -2.38 -0.41 -57.24
CA ALA A 105 -3.29 -0.51 -58.37
C ALA A 105 -2.56 -0.80 -59.70
N TYR A 106 -1.29 -0.37 -59.84
CA TYR A 106 -0.46 -0.68 -61.00
C TYR A 106 0.11 -2.11 -60.98
N ASP A 107 0.56 -2.55 -59.80
CA ASP A 107 1.06 -3.90 -59.56
C ASP A 107 0.68 -4.35 -58.12
N PRO A 108 -0.35 -5.22 -57.99
CA PRO A 108 -0.80 -5.72 -56.69
C PRO A 108 0.23 -6.57 -55.94
N GLN A 109 1.22 -7.14 -56.64
CA GLN A 109 2.27 -7.97 -56.04
C GLN A 109 3.60 -7.22 -55.88
N HIS A 110 3.60 -5.90 -56.07
CA HIS A 110 4.80 -5.08 -55.93
C HIS A 110 5.33 -5.10 -54.49
N GLY A 111 6.34 -5.94 -54.24
CA GLY A 111 6.91 -6.20 -52.93
C GLY A 111 7.24 -4.95 -52.10
N PRO A 112 7.97 -3.95 -52.66
CA PRO A 112 8.29 -2.72 -51.93
C PRO A 112 7.06 -1.90 -51.52
N SER A 113 5.99 -1.89 -52.33
CA SER A 113 4.75 -1.18 -52.00
C SER A 113 3.98 -1.91 -50.91
N LEU A 114 3.91 -3.25 -50.95
CA LEU A 114 3.28 -4.06 -49.91
C LEU A 114 4.00 -3.92 -48.56
N GLN A 115 5.34 -3.94 -48.57
CA GLN A 115 6.14 -3.73 -47.36
C GLN A 115 5.90 -2.34 -46.75
N PHE A 116 5.86 -1.30 -47.59
CA PHE A 116 5.61 0.06 -47.12
C PHE A 116 4.18 0.27 -46.63
N GLN A 117 3.19 -0.36 -47.28
CA GLN A 117 1.80 -0.38 -46.81
C GLN A 117 1.68 -1.02 -45.42
N ALA A 118 2.37 -2.14 -45.19
CA ALA A 118 2.41 -2.81 -43.88
C ALA A 118 3.02 -1.90 -42.81
N ALA A 119 4.18 -1.28 -43.09
CA ALA A 119 4.83 -0.33 -42.18
C ALA A 119 3.91 0.86 -41.83
N LEU A 120 3.19 1.42 -42.81
CA LEU A 120 2.23 2.50 -42.57
C LEU A 120 1.03 2.03 -41.72
N ARG A 121 0.50 0.83 -41.96
CA ARG A 121 -0.60 0.26 -41.14
C ARG A 121 -0.16 0.04 -39.69
N ASP A 122 1.04 -0.51 -39.48
CA ASP A 122 1.59 -0.71 -38.15
C ASP A 122 1.78 0.64 -37.43
N ARG A 123 2.37 1.63 -38.12
CA ARG A 123 2.56 2.97 -37.59
C ARG A 123 1.22 3.64 -37.24
N ARG A 124 0.22 3.53 -38.12
CA ARG A 124 -1.14 4.02 -37.86
C ARG A 124 -1.73 3.39 -36.61
N GLY A 125 -1.57 2.09 -36.43
CA GLY A 125 -2.02 1.37 -35.24
C GLY A 125 -1.32 1.83 -33.95
N VAL A 126 -0.02 2.13 -34.01
CA VAL A 126 0.73 2.71 -32.89
C VAL A 126 0.20 4.10 -32.53
N LEU A 127 0.02 4.98 -33.52
CA LEU A 127 -0.48 6.34 -33.30
C LEU A 127 -1.90 6.34 -32.70
N LEU A 128 -2.79 5.47 -33.19
CA LEU A 128 -4.15 5.34 -32.65
C LEU A 128 -4.14 4.90 -31.18
N ARG A 129 -3.32 3.90 -30.81
CA ARG A 129 -3.18 3.48 -29.41
C ARG A 129 -2.62 4.59 -28.53
N GLN A 130 -1.66 5.37 -29.03
CA GLN A 130 -1.12 6.52 -28.31
C GLN A 130 -2.20 7.59 -28.07
N VAL A 131 -3.01 7.89 -29.09
CA VAL A 131 -4.15 8.81 -28.95
C VAL A 131 -5.14 8.32 -27.89
N GLU A 132 -5.52 7.04 -27.92
CA GLU A 132 -6.43 6.47 -26.91
C GLU A 132 -5.87 6.53 -25.49
N GLN A 133 -4.58 6.20 -25.32
CA GLN A 133 -3.89 6.27 -24.04
C GLN A 133 -3.84 7.70 -23.49
N LEU A 134 -3.35 8.65 -24.30
CA LEU A 134 -3.24 10.06 -23.90
C LEU A 134 -4.60 10.69 -23.62
N LEU A 135 -5.64 10.32 -24.39
CA LEU A 135 -7.00 10.80 -24.14
C LEU A 135 -7.58 10.23 -22.84
N GLY A 136 -7.32 8.96 -22.54
CA GLY A 136 -7.69 8.33 -21.27
C GLY A 136 -6.96 8.96 -20.08
N GLU A 137 -5.66 9.21 -20.23
CA GLU A 137 -4.83 9.89 -19.24
C GLU A 137 -5.31 11.32 -18.99
N ALA A 138 -5.54 12.11 -20.05
CA ALA A 138 -6.06 13.47 -19.94
C ALA A 138 -7.39 13.53 -19.16
N ARG A 139 -8.30 12.58 -19.40
CA ARG A 139 -9.58 12.48 -18.67
C ARG A 139 -9.37 12.11 -17.20
N ALA A 140 -8.49 11.16 -16.91
CA ALA A 140 -8.19 10.75 -15.54
C ALA A 140 -7.54 11.88 -14.73
N LEU A 141 -6.61 12.61 -15.34
CA LEU A 141 -5.97 13.79 -14.74
C LEU A 141 -6.97 14.93 -14.53
N ALA A 142 -7.85 15.19 -15.49
CA ALA A 142 -8.91 16.17 -15.35
C ALA A 142 -9.89 15.81 -14.21
N ALA A 143 -10.24 14.53 -14.07
CA ALA A 143 -11.11 14.06 -12.98
C ALA A 143 -10.48 14.23 -11.59
N ARG A 144 -9.14 14.26 -11.50
CA ARG A 144 -8.37 14.57 -10.28
C ARG A 144 -8.08 16.06 -10.10
N GLU A 145 -8.59 16.90 -10.99
CA GLU A 145 -8.33 18.35 -11.04
C GLU A 145 -6.86 18.73 -11.27
N GLU A 146 -6.08 17.84 -11.89
CA GLU A 146 -4.67 18.05 -12.25
C GLU A 146 -4.55 18.76 -13.61
N TRP A 147 -5.09 19.98 -13.68
CA TRP A 147 -5.41 20.69 -14.93
C TRP A 147 -4.22 20.88 -15.88
N MET A 148 -3.03 21.19 -15.37
CA MET A 148 -1.85 21.43 -16.20
C MET A 148 -1.40 20.17 -16.94
N GLN A 149 -1.42 19.02 -16.24
CA GLN A 149 -1.01 17.75 -16.82
C GLN A 149 -2.09 17.22 -17.78
N ALA A 150 -3.36 17.41 -17.42
CA ALA A 150 -4.49 17.08 -18.28
C ALA A 150 -4.47 17.85 -19.61
N ASP A 151 -4.15 19.15 -19.57
CA ASP A 151 -3.99 19.99 -20.75
C ASP A 151 -2.83 19.50 -21.63
N GLY A 152 -1.68 19.17 -21.02
CA GLY A 152 -0.52 18.62 -21.71
C GLY A 152 -0.77 17.27 -22.40
N ALA A 153 -1.52 16.37 -21.74
CA ALA A 153 -1.92 15.10 -22.34
C ALA A 153 -2.89 15.29 -23.52
N ALA A 154 -3.82 16.24 -23.42
CA ALA A 154 -4.71 16.61 -24.53
C ALA A 154 -3.93 17.24 -25.71
N ASP A 155 -2.91 18.06 -25.42
CA ASP A 155 -2.00 18.58 -26.45
C ASP A 155 -1.18 17.48 -27.13
N GLY A 156 -0.76 16.46 -26.37
CA GLY A 156 -0.15 15.26 -26.93
C GLY A 156 -1.04 14.56 -27.96
N VAL A 157 -2.36 14.48 -27.70
CA VAL A 157 -3.32 13.95 -28.68
C VAL A 157 -3.38 14.84 -29.92
N LEU A 158 -3.50 16.15 -29.76
CA LEU A 158 -3.60 17.11 -30.87
C LEU A 158 -2.30 17.21 -31.69
N ALA A 159 -1.15 16.87 -31.10
CA ALA A 159 0.11 16.76 -31.84
C ALA A 159 0.12 15.55 -32.81
N ILE A 160 -0.57 14.46 -32.46
CA ILE A 160 -0.69 13.24 -33.28
C ILE A 160 -1.86 13.36 -34.27
N ASP A 161 -3.00 13.85 -33.80
CA ASP A 161 -4.23 14.05 -34.57
C ASP A 161 -4.75 15.49 -34.35
N PRO A 162 -4.27 16.48 -35.12
CA PRO A 162 -4.67 17.88 -34.96
C PRO A 162 -6.18 18.15 -35.11
N GLY A 163 -6.90 17.24 -35.78
CA GLY A 163 -8.35 17.34 -35.98
C GLY A 163 -9.19 16.61 -34.92
N HIS A 164 -8.57 16.09 -33.85
CA HIS A 164 -9.25 15.23 -32.90
C HIS A 164 -10.35 15.97 -32.12
N ALA A 165 -11.62 15.75 -32.49
CA ALA A 165 -12.76 16.46 -31.92
C ALA A 165 -12.91 16.26 -30.41
N SER A 166 -12.68 15.05 -29.91
CA SER A 166 -12.81 14.73 -28.48
C SER A 166 -11.74 15.42 -27.63
N ALA A 167 -10.49 15.49 -28.11
CA ALA A 167 -9.40 16.16 -27.41
C ALA A 167 -9.59 17.67 -27.41
N THR A 168 -10.06 18.23 -28.53
CA THR A 168 -10.40 19.65 -28.63
C THR A 168 -11.50 20.03 -27.63
N ARG A 169 -12.59 19.25 -27.56
CA ARG A 169 -13.67 19.47 -26.58
C ARG A 169 -13.17 19.31 -25.14
N LEU A 170 -12.42 18.25 -24.86
CA LEU A 170 -11.84 18.02 -23.54
C LEU A 170 -10.94 19.18 -23.10
N LYS A 171 -10.13 19.73 -24.02
CA LYS A 171 -9.28 20.90 -23.75
C LYS A 171 -10.10 22.14 -23.37
N GLN A 172 -11.21 22.39 -24.06
CA GLN A 172 -12.14 23.47 -23.71
C GLN A 172 -12.77 23.26 -22.33
N GLU A 173 -13.16 22.03 -22.00
CA GLU A 173 -13.73 21.67 -20.69
C GLU A 173 -12.70 21.84 -19.55
N ILE A 174 -11.47 21.35 -19.75
CA ILE A 174 -10.35 21.52 -18.82
C ILE A 174 -10.10 23.00 -18.56
N ASN A 175 -10.00 23.81 -19.62
CA ASN A 175 -9.75 25.25 -19.47
C ASN A 175 -10.88 25.93 -18.70
N ARG A 176 -12.15 25.64 -19.02
CA ARG A 176 -13.31 26.19 -18.31
C ARG A 176 -13.31 25.79 -16.82
N ALA A 177 -13.17 24.51 -16.51
CA ALA A 177 -13.19 24.01 -15.14
C ALA A 177 -12.01 24.57 -14.31
N ALA A 178 -10.82 24.62 -14.90
CA ALA A 178 -9.65 25.19 -14.25
C ALA A 178 -9.82 26.71 -14.00
N LEU A 179 -10.37 27.44 -14.97
CA LEU A 179 -10.69 28.86 -14.82
C LEU A 179 -11.70 29.08 -13.68
N GLU A 180 -12.81 28.36 -13.67
CA GLU A 180 -13.83 28.45 -12.61
C GLU A 180 -13.23 28.16 -11.22
N LYS A 181 -12.38 27.13 -11.11
CA LYS A 181 -11.68 26.81 -9.86
C LYS A 181 -10.75 27.95 -9.42
N SER A 182 -9.89 28.46 -10.31
CA SER A 182 -8.97 29.56 -9.99
C SER A 182 -9.75 30.82 -9.58
N MET A 183 -10.83 31.16 -10.27
CA MET A 183 -11.69 32.30 -9.89
C MET A 183 -12.35 32.12 -8.52
N ARG A 184 -12.85 30.92 -8.22
CA ARG A 184 -13.44 30.60 -6.91
C ARG A 184 -12.42 30.70 -5.78
N LEU A 185 -11.24 30.10 -5.96
CA LEU A 185 -10.16 30.15 -4.97
C LEU A 185 -9.65 31.57 -4.77
N ALA A 186 -9.51 32.36 -5.85
CA ALA A 186 -9.16 33.76 -5.76
C ALA A 186 -10.19 34.56 -4.96
N ALA A 187 -11.49 34.37 -5.23
CA ALA A 187 -12.56 35.04 -4.49
C ALA A 187 -12.60 34.64 -3.00
N GLN A 188 -12.32 33.37 -2.68
CA GLN A 188 -12.19 32.91 -1.29
C GLN A 188 -11.00 33.57 -0.58
N ALA A 189 -9.85 33.68 -1.27
CA ALA A 189 -8.69 34.37 -0.74
C ALA A 189 -8.93 35.88 -0.58
N GLU A 190 -9.64 36.54 -1.51
CA GLU A 190 -10.06 37.94 -1.37
C GLU A 190 -10.97 38.14 -0.15
N ALA A 191 -11.93 37.24 0.07
CA ALA A 191 -12.83 37.29 1.23
C ALA A 191 -12.10 37.07 2.56
N ALA A 192 -11.03 36.26 2.54
CA ALA A 192 -10.12 36.08 3.67
C ALA A 192 -9.08 37.20 3.79
N GLU A 193 -9.05 38.14 2.84
CA GLU A 193 -8.03 39.18 2.68
C GLU A 193 -6.58 38.64 2.60
N ASP A 194 -6.40 37.42 2.10
CA ASP A 194 -5.09 36.86 1.78
C ASP A 194 -4.70 37.28 0.36
N TRP A 195 -4.19 38.51 0.23
CA TRP A 195 -4.00 39.15 -1.07
C TRP A 195 -2.91 38.50 -1.92
N ARG A 196 -1.94 37.80 -1.31
CA ARG A 196 -0.92 37.06 -2.06
C ARG A 196 -1.51 35.84 -2.75
N GLU A 197 -2.30 35.04 -2.02
CA GLU A 197 -3.00 33.89 -2.59
C GLU A 197 -4.07 34.32 -3.59
N ALA A 198 -4.79 35.41 -3.31
CA ALA A 198 -5.72 36.00 -4.26
C ALA A 198 -5.02 36.41 -5.56
N ALA A 199 -3.88 37.11 -5.47
CA ALA A 199 -3.10 37.52 -6.64
C ALA A 199 -2.61 36.31 -7.44
N ARG A 200 -2.09 35.27 -6.78
CA ARG A 200 -1.66 34.02 -7.43
C ARG A 200 -2.79 33.35 -8.20
N HIS A 201 -3.96 33.20 -7.59
CA HIS A 201 -5.10 32.57 -8.25
C HIS A 201 -5.71 33.42 -9.37
N TRP A 202 -5.70 34.75 -9.24
CA TRP A 202 -6.08 35.64 -10.33
C TRP A 202 -5.09 35.61 -11.49
N GLU A 203 -3.79 35.46 -11.22
CA GLU A 203 -2.77 35.28 -12.25
C GLU A 203 -2.99 33.98 -13.04
N GLU A 204 -3.29 32.88 -12.35
CA GLU A 204 -3.67 31.60 -12.98
C GLU A 204 -4.93 31.72 -13.84
N ALA A 205 -5.93 32.46 -13.38
CA ALA A 205 -7.15 32.72 -14.15
C ALA A 205 -6.87 33.62 -15.37
N LEU A 206 -6.00 34.62 -15.22
CA LEU A 206 -5.61 35.53 -16.30
C LEU A 206 -4.80 34.81 -17.38
N GLY A 207 -3.91 33.87 -17.00
CA GLY A 207 -3.17 33.05 -17.95
C GLY A 207 -4.08 32.21 -18.86
N ARG A 208 -5.25 31.80 -18.35
CA ARG A 208 -6.25 31.02 -19.08
C ARG A 208 -7.21 31.87 -19.92
N ASN A 209 -7.48 33.09 -19.48
CA ASN A 209 -8.28 34.06 -20.23
C ASN A 209 -7.62 35.45 -20.24
N PRO A 210 -6.55 35.65 -21.04
CA PRO A 210 -5.76 36.87 -21.01
C PRO A 210 -6.54 38.13 -21.41
N GLY A 211 -7.62 37.98 -22.18
CA GLY A 211 -8.46 39.08 -22.67
C GLY A 211 -9.48 39.59 -21.65
N ASN A 212 -9.67 38.91 -20.52
CA ASN A 212 -10.71 39.29 -19.56
C ASN A 212 -10.29 40.49 -18.69
N GLU A 213 -10.91 41.65 -18.93
CA GLU A 213 -10.62 42.88 -18.20
C GLU A 213 -10.98 42.81 -16.71
N THR A 214 -12.03 42.06 -16.35
CA THR A 214 -12.46 41.90 -14.95
C THR A 214 -11.42 41.12 -14.15
N ILE A 215 -10.93 40.00 -14.70
CA ILE A 215 -9.86 39.20 -14.08
C ILE A 215 -8.59 40.04 -13.94
N ARG A 216 -8.24 40.80 -14.99
CA ARG A 216 -7.08 41.70 -14.96
C ARG A 216 -7.21 42.77 -13.88
N ALA A 217 -8.36 43.43 -13.77
CA ALA A 217 -8.60 44.45 -12.75
C ALA A 217 -8.49 43.87 -11.33
N ARG A 218 -9.07 42.68 -11.08
CA ARG A 218 -8.97 41.99 -9.79
C ARG A 218 -7.55 41.56 -9.43
N PHE A 219 -6.81 41.01 -10.39
CA PHE A 219 -5.39 40.69 -10.20
C PHE A 219 -4.59 41.93 -9.77
N GLN A 220 -4.77 43.06 -10.45
CA GLN A 220 -4.08 44.31 -10.13
C GLN A 220 -4.50 44.87 -8.76
N ALA A 221 -5.78 44.76 -8.40
CA ALA A 221 -6.27 45.16 -7.09
C ALA A 221 -5.64 44.32 -5.97
N ALA A 222 -5.56 42.99 -6.15
CA ALA A 222 -4.89 42.09 -5.21
C ALA A 222 -3.40 42.43 -5.07
N LYS A 223 -2.68 42.64 -6.18
CA LYS A 223 -1.26 43.04 -6.15
C LYS A 223 -1.00 44.35 -5.42
N ARG A 224 -1.88 45.35 -5.54
CA ARG A 224 -1.74 46.62 -4.81
C ARG A 224 -1.88 46.45 -3.30
N LYS A 225 -2.60 45.41 -2.86
CA LYS A 225 -2.80 45.07 -1.44
C LYS A 225 -1.81 44.03 -0.91
N ASP A 226 -1.15 43.28 -1.78
CA ASP A 226 -0.02 42.39 -1.44
C ASP A 226 1.26 43.21 -1.15
N VAL A 227 1.21 44.06 -0.13
CA VAL A 227 2.32 44.89 0.33
C VAL A 227 2.34 44.97 1.86
N PRO A 228 3.51 45.09 2.52
CA PRO A 228 3.61 45.11 3.99
C PRO A 228 2.71 46.15 4.65
N GLY A 229 2.61 47.35 4.05
CA GLY A 229 1.81 48.46 4.58
C GLY A 229 0.31 48.16 4.69
N TYR A 230 -0.24 47.31 3.81
CA TYR A 230 -1.65 46.91 3.89
C TYR A 230 -1.90 46.07 5.15
N TYR A 231 -1.06 45.05 5.39
CA TYR A 231 -1.20 44.16 6.54
C TYR A 231 -0.99 44.91 7.86
N LEU A 232 -0.03 45.84 7.90
CA LEU A 232 0.16 46.74 9.05
C LEU A 232 -1.06 47.62 9.31
N GLY A 233 -1.60 48.26 8.27
CA GLY A 233 -2.78 49.11 8.38
C GLY A 233 -4.00 48.35 8.90
N ARG A 234 -4.32 47.20 8.30
CA ARG A 234 -5.44 46.35 8.74
C ARG A 234 -5.25 45.81 10.16
N ALA A 235 -4.04 45.44 10.53
CA ALA A 235 -3.75 45.02 11.90
C ALA A 235 -4.00 46.14 12.92
N ASN A 236 -3.61 47.39 12.60
CA ASN A 236 -3.86 48.54 13.45
C ASN A 236 -5.37 48.84 13.59
N GLU A 237 -6.16 48.66 12.53
CA GLU A 237 -7.62 48.79 12.59
C GLU A 237 -8.24 47.73 13.51
N PHE A 238 -7.81 46.46 13.40
CA PHE A 238 -8.25 45.41 14.32
C PHE A 238 -7.84 45.69 15.76
N GLU A 239 -6.64 46.21 15.97
CA GLU A 239 -6.16 46.59 17.29
C GLU A 239 -6.99 47.73 17.90
N ALA A 240 -7.31 48.78 17.12
CA ALA A 240 -8.17 49.88 17.54
C ALA A 240 -9.59 49.41 17.88
N ALA A 241 -10.08 48.37 17.19
CA ALA A 241 -11.34 47.71 17.50
C ALA A 241 -11.26 46.71 18.68
N GLY A 242 -10.09 46.56 19.31
CA GLY A 242 -9.85 45.61 20.41
C GLY A 242 -9.73 44.15 19.99
N GLN A 243 -9.74 43.85 18.68
CA GLN A 243 -9.70 42.50 18.10
C GLN A 243 -8.26 42.01 17.93
N LEU A 244 -7.53 41.87 19.05
CA LEU A 244 -6.10 41.55 19.05
C LEU A 244 -5.77 40.20 18.40
N ASP A 245 -6.63 39.20 18.54
CA ASP A 245 -6.43 37.87 17.93
C ASP A 245 -6.39 37.96 16.40
N LYS A 246 -7.31 38.76 15.83
CA LYS A 246 -7.35 39.01 14.39
C LYS A 246 -6.16 39.84 13.93
N ALA A 247 -5.78 40.86 14.70
CA ALA A 247 -4.59 41.66 14.41
C ALA A 247 -3.32 40.78 14.37
N SER A 248 -3.14 39.91 15.38
CA SER A 248 -2.04 38.94 15.44
C SER A 248 -2.04 37.98 14.26
N ALA A 249 -3.20 37.41 13.90
CA ALA A 249 -3.32 36.51 12.76
C ALA A 249 -2.92 37.20 11.45
N PHE A 250 -3.38 38.44 11.23
CA PHE A 250 -3.07 39.22 10.04
C PHE A 250 -1.57 39.58 9.95
N LEU A 251 -0.97 39.98 11.07
CA LEU A 251 0.46 40.27 11.16
C LEU A 251 1.30 39.02 10.94
N ARG A 252 0.88 37.87 11.45
CA ARG A 252 1.56 36.58 11.22
C ARG A 252 1.60 36.22 9.74
N THR A 253 0.48 36.42 9.02
CA THR A 253 0.44 36.26 7.56
C THR A 253 1.40 37.23 6.88
N GLY A 254 1.41 38.50 7.29
CA GLY A 254 2.36 39.49 6.79
C GLY A 254 3.82 39.11 7.02
N VAL A 255 4.21 38.72 8.23
CA VAL A 255 5.57 38.28 8.56
C VAL A 255 5.97 37.03 7.76
N ARG A 256 5.05 36.09 7.52
CA ARG A 256 5.30 34.93 6.65
C ARG A 256 5.66 35.35 5.22
N TYR A 257 4.98 36.36 4.69
CA TYR A 257 5.16 36.85 3.33
C TYR A 257 6.35 37.80 3.15
N TRP A 258 6.68 38.56 4.18
CA TRP A 258 7.81 39.47 4.22
C TRP A 258 8.59 39.29 5.52
N PRO A 259 9.34 38.18 5.65
CA PRO A 259 10.08 37.90 6.87
C PRO A 259 11.09 39.00 7.16
N GLY A 260 11.66 39.69 6.16
CA GLY A 260 12.66 40.76 6.33
C GLY A 260 12.15 42.09 6.88
N GLU A 261 10.83 42.33 6.90
CA GLU A 261 10.26 43.62 7.28
C GLU A 261 10.16 43.77 8.80
N SER A 262 11.01 44.64 9.38
CA SER A 262 11.06 44.84 10.83
C SER A 262 9.76 45.39 11.40
N GLY A 263 9.10 46.32 10.70
CA GLY A 263 7.84 46.92 11.17
C GLY A 263 6.71 45.91 11.38
N LEU A 264 6.60 44.88 10.53
CA LEU A 264 5.63 43.79 10.70
C LEU A 264 5.93 42.95 11.95
N ARG A 265 7.22 42.63 12.19
CA ARG A 265 7.62 41.86 13.38
C ARG A 265 7.42 42.67 14.66
N GLU A 266 7.81 43.94 14.67
CA GLU A 266 7.63 44.84 15.82
C GLU A 266 6.15 45.01 16.17
N ALA A 267 5.29 45.19 15.17
CA ALA A 267 3.84 45.23 15.36
C ALA A 267 3.31 43.90 15.91
N MET A 268 3.75 42.76 15.37
CA MET A 268 3.36 41.43 15.84
C MET A 268 3.75 41.20 17.30
N ASP A 269 4.98 41.54 17.68
CA ASP A 269 5.48 41.42 19.05
C ASP A 269 4.70 42.30 20.02
N ARG A 270 4.41 43.53 19.60
CA ARG A 270 3.60 44.49 20.38
C ARG A 270 2.18 43.97 20.61
N VAL A 271 1.48 43.56 19.55
CA VAL A 271 0.12 42.98 19.64
C VAL A 271 0.14 41.70 20.46
N SER A 272 1.16 40.85 20.31
CA SER A 272 1.29 39.60 21.06
C SER A 272 1.52 39.84 22.55
N ARG A 273 2.34 40.84 22.92
CA ARG A 273 2.52 41.23 24.32
C ARG A 273 1.21 41.72 24.95
N GLU A 274 0.51 42.61 24.26
CA GLU A 274 -0.76 43.17 24.76
C GLU A 274 -1.86 42.10 24.84
N GLY A 275 -1.97 41.25 23.82
CA GLY A 275 -2.90 40.11 23.82
C GLY A 275 -2.64 39.15 24.97
N ARG A 276 -1.39 38.71 25.15
CA ARG A 276 -0.99 37.89 26.30
C ARG A 276 -1.30 38.58 27.62
N ARG A 277 -1.01 39.88 27.76
CA ARG A 277 -1.31 40.63 28.98
C ARG A 277 -2.80 40.57 29.32
N ARG A 278 -3.69 40.79 28.35
CA ARG A 278 -5.14 40.73 28.56
C ARG A 278 -5.60 39.34 28.99
N PHE A 279 -5.22 38.31 28.24
CA PHE A 279 -5.65 36.94 28.54
C PHE A 279 -5.02 36.39 29.82
N TYR A 280 -3.74 36.67 30.10
CA TYR A 280 -3.09 36.23 31.33
C TYR A 280 -3.64 36.97 32.56
N THR A 281 -4.00 38.26 32.42
CA THR A 281 -4.68 38.98 33.50
C THR A 281 -6.04 38.35 33.80
N GLU A 282 -6.83 38.05 32.76
CA GLU A 282 -8.12 37.37 32.96
C GLU A 282 -7.92 35.96 33.53
N ALA A 283 -6.95 35.20 33.03
CA ALA A 283 -6.64 33.86 33.53
C ALA A 283 -6.24 33.88 35.01
N LEU A 284 -5.35 34.81 35.40
CA LEU A 284 -4.92 34.98 36.78
C LEU A 284 -6.10 35.37 37.67
N ARG A 285 -6.89 36.37 37.26
CA ARG A 285 -8.09 36.80 37.99
C ARG A 285 -9.10 35.67 38.15
N ARG A 286 -9.30 34.83 37.12
CA ARG A 286 -10.19 33.66 37.18
C ARG A 286 -9.63 32.59 38.12
N ALA A 287 -8.33 32.30 38.05
CA ALA A 287 -7.66 31.36 38.95
C ALA A 287 -7.77 31.81 40.42
N GLU A 288 -7.61 33.11 40.70
CA GLU A 288 -7.78 33.67 42.05
C GLU A 288 -9.21 33.57 42.60
N ASN A 289 -10.21 33.40 41.72
CA ASN A 289 -11.61 33.19 42.09
C ASN A 289 -12.04 31.71 41.99
N ASP A 290 -11.08 30.78 41.88
CA ASP A 290 -11.31 29.35 41.66
C ASP A 290 -12.12 28.98 40.39
N ASP A 291 -12.27 29.92 39.45
CA ASP A 291 -12.89 29.74 38.13
C ASP A 291 -11.89 29.06 37.15
N TRP A 292 -11.36 27.88 37.49
CA TRP A 292 -10.26 27.23 36.76
C TRP A 292 -10.57 26.90 35.29
N GLY A 293 -11.82 26.57 34.95
CA GLY A 293 -12.20 26.30 33.55
C GLY A 293 -12.09 27.55 32.66
N LYS A 294 -12.56 28.69 33.16
CA LYS A 294 -12.40 29.98 32.46
C LYS A 294 -10.94 30.45 32.43
N ALA A 295 -10.18 30.17 33.49
CA ALA A 295 -8.75 30.46 33.51
C ALA A 295 -8.01 29.68 32.42
N TYR A 296 -8.31 28.38 32.29
CA TYR A 296 -7.76 27.53 31.25
C TYR A 296 -8.20 27.98 29.85
N ALA A 297 -9.47 28.35 29.66
CA ALA A 297 -9.98 28.87 28.40
C ALA A 297 -9.22 30.14 27.94
N ALA A 298 -9.00 31.09 28.86
CA ALA A 298 -8.24 32.30 28.59
C ALA A 298 -6.77 32.00 28.25
N LEU A 299 -6.12 31.08 28.97
CA LEU A 299 -4.76 30.59 28.66
C LEU A 299 -4.67 29.96 27.28
N SER A 300 -5.60 29.05 26.96
CA SER A 300 -5.66 28.36 25.68
C SER A 300 -5.82 29.36 24.52
N GLN A 301 -6.69 30.36 24.68
CA GLN A 301 -6.85 31.44 23.71
C GLN A 301 -5.56 32.26 23.53
N ALA A 302 -4.87 32.60 24.62
CA ALA A 302 -3.61 33.33 24.56
C ALA A 302 -2.54 32.58 23.76
N VAL A 303 -2.37 31.28 24.04
CA VAL A 303 -1.38 30.44 23.38
C VAL A 303 -1.72 30.25 21.90
N GLN A 304 -2.99 30.01 21.56
CA GLN A 304 -3.43 29.86 20.16
C GLN A 304 -3.27 31.16 19.35
N ALA A 305 -3.62 32.30 19.94
CA ALA A 305 -3.62 33.59 19.23
C ALA A 305 -2.24 34.25 19.18
N PHE A 306 -1.38 34.07 20.18
CA PHE A 306 -0.13 34.83 20.31
C PHE A 306 1.13 33.97 20.52
N GLY A 307 0.97 32.65 20.73
CA GLY A 307 2.09 31.75 21.01
C GLY A 307 2.77 32.02 22.37
N PRO A 308 3.88 31.31 22.65
CA PRO A 308 4.61 31.43 23.91
C PRO A 308 5.22 32.83 24.07
N ALA A 309 5.41 33.24 25.33
CA ALA A 309 5.84 34.58 25.66
C ALA A 309 7.30 34.86 25.22
N ALA A 310 7.47 35.46 24.04
CA ALA A 310 8.73 36.01 23.57
C ALA A 310 8.79 37.53 23.81
N GLY A 311 9.98 38.07 24.13
CA GLY A 311 10.20 39.52 24.29
C GLY A 311 9.38 40.14 25.42
N VAL A 312 9.45 39.56 26.62
CA VAL A 312 8.62 39.89 27.79
C VAL A 312 9.10 41.14 28.53
N ASP A 313 8.23 42.16 28.63
CA ASP A 313 8.45 43.36 29.45
C ASP A 313 8.23 43.11 30.96
N SER A 314 8.54 44.10 31.81
CA SER A 314 8.45 43.95 33.27
C SER A 314 7.03 43.63 33.77
N GLN A 315 6.00 44.23 33.17
CA GLN A 315 4.61 44.03 33.55
C GLN A 315 4.14 42.61 33.19
N LEU A 316 4.38 42.17 31.95
CA LEU A 316 4.04 40.82 31.52
C LEU A 316 4.85 39.76 32.26
N ARG A 317 6.11 40.05 32.62
CA ARG A 317 6.94 39.14 33.44
C ARG A 317 6.34 38.91 34.83
N THR A 318 5.80 39.96 35.43
CA THR A 318 5.13 39.87 36.74
C THR A 318 3.88 39.01 36.64
N LEU A 319 3.04 39.26 35.63
CA LEU A 319 1.84 38.45 35.36
C LEU A 319 2.16 36.98 35.09
N ILE A 320 3.17 36.70 34.26
CA ILE A 320 3.63 35.33 34.00
C ILE A 320 4.05 34.67 35.29
N ARG A 321 4.90 35.32 36.10
CA ARG A 321 5.35 34.75 37.39
C ARG A 321 4.17 34.40 38.29
N ASP A 322 3.23 35.31 38.47
CA ASP A 322 2.12 35.14 39.41
C ASP A 322 1.13 34.07 38.90
N LEU A 323 0.83 34.06 37.59
CA LEU A 323 -0.02 33.05 36.96
C LEU A 323 0.62 31.66 36.99
N THR A 324 1.91 31.57 36.65
CA THR A 324 2.66 30.32 36.68
C THR A 324 2.73 29.74 38.10
N ALA A 325 2.86 30.59 39.14
CA ALA A 325 2.78 30.14 40.52
C ALA A 325 1.40 29.52 40.84
N ARG A 326 0.30 30.16 40.44
CA ARG A 326 -1.06 29.62 40.63
C ARG A 326 -1.31 28.32 39.88
N LEU A 327 -0.85 28.22 38.64
CA LEU A 327 -0.94 26.99 37.85
C LEU A 327 -0.14 25.85 38.47
N TYR A 328 1.03 26.16 39.04
CA TYR A 328 1.86 25.18 39.72
C TYR A 328 1.18 24.65 40.98
N ASP A 329 0.62 25.53 41.81
CA ASP A 329 -0.11 25.14 43.00
C ASP A 329 -1.33 24.27 42.65
N ARG A 330 -2.06 24.63 41.58
CA ARG A 330 -3.18 23.84 41.07
C ARG A 330 -2.76 22.44 40.59
N ALA A 331 -1.62 22.35 39.90
CA ALA A 331 -1.08 21.05 39.49
C ALA A 331 -0.69 20.20 40.71
N LEU A 332 -0.09 20.80 41.73
CA LEU A 332 0.25 20.11 42.98
C LEU A 332 -0.98 19.64 43.77
N GLU A 333 -2.10 20.37 43.76
CA GLU A 333 -3.36 19.92 44.36
C GLU A 333 -3.81 18.57 43.77
N PHE A 334 -3.76 18.44 42.44
CA PHE A 334 -4.09 17.19 41.76
C PHE A 334 -3.03 16.11 41.97
N GLU A 335 -1.75 16.50 42.04
CA GLU A 335 -0.65 15.58 42.32
C GLU A 335 -0.83 14.92 43.69
N ASN A 336 -1.17 15.72 44.71
CA ASN A 336 -1.45 15.25 46.08
C ASN A 336 -2.66 14.31 46.13
N GLN A 337 -3.65 14.51 45.24
CA GLN A 337 -4.81 13.63 45.08
C GLN A 337 -4.53 12.40 44.21
N LYS A 338 -3.31 12.25 43.67
CA LYS A 338 -2.92 11.19 42.71
C LYS A 338 -3.80 11.17 41.44
N GLN A 339 -4.31 12.34 41.05
CA GLN A 339 -5.07 12.57 39.83
C GLN A 339 -4.09 12.92 38.70
N TRP A 340 -3.42 11.90 38.16
CA TRP A 340 -2.28 12.07 37.25
C TRP A 340 -2.66 12.71 35.91
N GLY A 341 -3.86 12.47 35.40
CA GLY A 341 -4.35 13.07 34.17
C GLY A 341 -4.49 14.59 34.29
N ASN A 342 -5.18 15.06 35.32
CA ASN A 342 -5.31 16.47 35.64
C ASN A 342 -3.94 17.08 35.96
N THR A 343 -3.12 16.40 36.76
CA THR A 343 -1.76 16.87 37.10
C THR A 343 -0.94 17.13 35.84
N PHE A 344 -0.91 16.17 34.91
CA PHE A 344 -0.21 16.31 33.64
C PHE A 344 -0.74 17.48 32.82
N LEU A 345 -2.07 17.62 32.70
CA LEU A 345 -2.70 18.71 31.95
C LEU A 345 -2.33 20.10 32.49
N TRP A 346 -2.34 20.27 33.82
CA TRP A 346 -2.01 21.57 34.42
C TRP A 346 -0.51 21.89 34.31
N PHE A 347 0.38 20.90 34.47
CA PHE A 347 1.81 21.12 34.18
C PHE A 347 2.07 21.40 32.70
N GLN A 348 1.35 20.74 31.78
CA GLN A 348 1.44 21.02 30.35
C GLN A 348 0.97 22.44 30.03
N ALA A 349 -0.14 22.88 30.61
CA ALA A 349 -0.63 24.25 30.47
C ALA A 349 0.38 25.27 31.00
N LEU A 350 0.97 24.99 32.17
CA LEU A 350 2.03 25.80 32.76
C LEU A 350 3.25 25.89 31.83
N GLN A 351 3.69 24.77 31.25
CA GLN A 351 4.82 24.71 30.33
C GLN A 351 4.61 25.60 29.08
N GLN A 352 3.36 25.81 28.63
CA GLN A 352 3.07 26.73 27.53
C GLN A 352 3.24 28.20 27.92
N VAL A 353 3.11 28.53 29.21
CA VAL A 353 3.24 29.89 29.75
C VAL A 353 4.70 30.20 30.09
N ASP A 354 5.33 29.32 30.87
CA ASP A 354 6.74 29.42 31.27
C ASP A 354 7.40 28.02 31.31
N PRO A 355 8.11 27.62 30.24
CA PRO A 355 8.78 26.33 30.16
C PRO A 355 9.89 26.11 31.22
N PHE A 356 10.45 27.19 31.76
CA PHE A 356 11.62 27.15 32.64
C PHE A 356 11.28 27.34 34.11
N TYR A 357 9.98 27.36 34.45
CA TYR A 357 9.56 27.52 35.82
C TYR A 357 9.84 26.27 36.66
N ARG A 358 10.71 26.42 37.67
CA ARG A 358 11.06 25.37 38.65
C ARG A 358 11.43 24.04 37.96
N ASP A 359 10.77 22.95 38.34
CA ASP A 359 10.94 21.58 37.86
C ASP A 359 9.83 21.14 36.88
N THR A 360 9.11 22.09 36.27
CA THR A 360 7.95 21.81 35.39
C THR A 360 8.25 20.76 34.32
N ALA A 361 9.36 20.90 33.59
CA ALA A 361 9.71 19.94 32.54
C ALA A 361 9.86 18.51 33.10
N ASN A 362 10.48 18.37 34.26
CA ASN A 362 10.61 17.07 34.94
C ASN A 362 9.24 16.56 35.41
N LYS A 363 8.38 17.44 35.94
CA LYS A 363 7.02 17.10 36.39
C LYS A 363 6.13 16.63 35.25
N VAL A 364 6.19 17.26 34.07
CA VAL A 364 5.46 16.83 32.87
C VAL A 364 5.87 15.40 32.49
N GLU A 365 7.17 15.12 32.39
CA GLU A 365 7.63 13.76 32.06
C GLU A 365 7.28 12.73 33.15
N GLN A 366 7.50 13.06 34.43
CA GLN A 366 7.16 12.16 35.54
C GLN A 366 5.67 11.83 35.60
N THR A 367 4.80 12.83 35.40
CA THR A 367 3.35 12.64 35.44
C THR A 367 2.85 11.90 34.20
N ARG A 368 3.47 12.12 33.03
CA ARG A 368 3.21 11.35 31.82
C ARG A 368 3.51 9.87 32.01
N GLU A 369 4.66 9.54 32.59
CA GLU A 369 5.00 8.13 32.86
C GLU A 369 4.05 7.50 33.87
N LYS A 370 3.69 8.19 34.95
CA LYS A 370 2.65 7.71 35.89
C LYS A 370 1.29 7.49 35.22
N LEU A 371 0.90 8.37 34.29
CA LEU A 371 -0.33 8.24 33.53
C LEU A 371 -0.29 7.00 32.61
N LYS A 372 0.83 6.78 31.92
CA LYS A 372 1.06 5.56 31.13
C LYS A 372 1.04 4.30 31.99
N GLU A 373 1.67 4.33 33.16
CA GLU A 373 1.64 3.21 34.10
C GLU A 373 0.23 2.87 34.60
N ARG A 374 -0.64 3.87 34.73
CA ARG A 374 -2.06 3.68 35.07
C ARG A 374 -2.87 3.17 33.88
N ALA A 375 -2.54 3.61 32.67
CA ALA A 375 -3.19 3.17 31.44
C ALA A 375 -2.79 1.74 31.01
N ALA A 376 -1.58 1.28 31.38
CA ALA A 376 -1.07 -0.07 31.08
C ALA A 376 -1.73 -1.15 31.96
N LEU A 377 -2.10 -2.29 31.36
CA LEU A 377 -2.79 -3.38 32.04
C LEU A 377 -1.79 -4.20 32.84
N LYS A 378 -1.92 -4.16 34.16
CA LYS A 378 -1.08 -4.94 35.05
C LYS A 378 -1.70 -6.32 35.24
N ILE A 379 -1.07 -7.32 34.65
CA ILE A 379 -1.53 -8.71 34.71
C ILE A 379 -0.55 -9.55 35.52
N ALA A 380 -1.08 -10.36 36.43
CA ALA A 380 -0.33 -11.40 37.11
C ALA A 380 -0.82 -12.77 36.68
N VAL A 381 0.13 -13.72 36.61
CA VAL A 381 -0.15 -15.12 36.32
C VAL A 381 0.30 -15.91 37.54
N LEU A 382 -0.65 -16.50 38.25
CA LEU A 382 -0.33 -17.40 39.36
C LEU A 382 -0.06 -18.82 38.84
N ASP A 383 0.63 -19.61 39.65
CA ASP A 383 0.88 -21.01 39.32
C ASP A 383 -0.45 -21.75 39.21
N LEU A 384 -0.68 -22.32 38.03
CA LEU A 384 -1.83 -23.18 37.79
C LEU A 384 -1.74 -24.44 38.66
N GLU A 385 -2.86 -24.91 39.17
CA GLU A 385 -2.90 -26.20 39.86
C GLU A 385 -2.52 -27.32 38.88
N ALA A 386 -1.68 -28.25 39.33
CA ALA A 386 -1.20 -29.35 38.50
C ALA A 386 -1.98 -30.65 38.77
N PRO A 387 -2.16 -31.53 37.76
CA PRO A 387 -2.69 -32.86 37.98
C PRO A 387 -1.66 -33.72 38.72
N LYS A 388 -2.13 -34.67 39.54
CA LYS A 388 -1.25 -35.58 40.32
C LYS A 388 -0.23 -36.33 39.44
N ALA A 389 -0.60 -36.64 38.20
CA ALA A 389 0.25 -37.35 37.25
C ALA A 389 1.43 -36.51 36.72
N ALA A 390 1.35 -35.18 36.79
CA ALA A 390 2.37 -34.27 36.28
C ALA A 390 2.48 -33.04 37.20
N PRO A 391 3.15 -33.14 38.36
CA PRO A 391 3.17 -32.09 39.39
C PRO A 391 3.79 -30.76 38.90
N ASP A 392 4.69 -30.82 37.93
CA ASP A 392 5.37 -29.61 37.39
C ASP A 392 4.56 -28.91 36.29
N ALA A 393 3.52 -29.55 35.74
CA ALA A 393 2.79 -29.05 34.57
C ALA A 393 2.19 -27.65 34.81
N GLY A 394 1.69 -27.41 36.02
CA GLY A 394 1.13 -26.12 36.42
C GLY A 394 2.14 -24.97 36.29
N SER A 395 3.33 -25.14 36.85
CA SER A 395 4.42 -24.16 36.77
C SER A 395 4.94 -23.98 35.35
N ILE A 396 5.05 -25.06 34.57
CA ILE A 396 5.51 -25.02 33.18
C ILE A 396 4.57 -24.18 32.30
N VAL A 397 3.27 -24.47 32.37
CA VAL A 397 2.27 -23.73 31.58
C VAL A 397 2.23 -22.26 32.01
N SER A 398 2.21 -21.98 33.32
CA SER A 398 2.18 -20.61 33.85
C SER A 398 3.41 -19.80 33.41
N GLY A 399 4.61 -20.38 33.51
CA GLY A 399 5.85 -19.75 33.07
C GLY A 399 5.86 -19.48 31.56
N SER A 400 5.31 -20.41 30.76
CA SER A 400 5.17 -20.21 29.31
C SER A 400 4.17 -19.07 28.98
N ILE A 401 3.07 -18.94 29.72
CA ILE A 401 2.13 -17.81 29.58
C ILE A 401 2.84 -16.47 29.84
N VAL A 402 3.56 -16.38 30.97
CA VAL A 402 4.34 -15.17 31.33
C VAL A 402 5.33 -14.83 30.22
N SER A 403 6.12 -15.82 29.76
CA SER A 403 7.09 -15.63 28.68
C SER A 403 6.43 -15.14 27.39
N ASN A 404 5.31 -15.74 26.99
CA ASN A 404 4.60 -15.36 25.76
C ASN A 404 3.92 -13.98 25.87
N LEU A 405 3.40 -13.60 27.04
CA LEU A 405 2.91 -12.24 27.30
C LEU A 405 4.04 -11.20 27.18
N PHE A 406 5.24 -11.49 27.71
CA PHE A 406 6.41 -10.62 27.51
C PHE A 406 6.83 -10.54 26.04
N LYS A 407 6.81 -11.66 25.31
CA LYS A 407 7.16 -11.73 23.88
C LYS A 407 6.22 -10.92 22.98
N LEU A 408 4.99 -10.60 23.42
CA LEU A 408 4.08 -9.72 22.67
C LEU A 408 4.70 -8.34 22.42
N GLY A 409 5.63 -7.87 23.27
CA GLY A 409 6.29 -6.57 23.14
C GLY A 409 5.33 -5.36 23.22
N ARG A 410 4.09 -5.61 23.65
CA ARG A 410 3.02 -4.62 23.79
C ARG A 410 3.25 -3.78 25.04
N ARG A 411 3.37 -2.47 24.89
CA ARG A 411 3.62 -1.55 26.02
C ARG A 411 2.39 -1.30 26.89
N ASP A 412 1.21 -1.65 26.40
CA ASP A 412 -0.05 -1.55 27.13
C ASP A 412 -0.33 -2.76 28.03
N PHE A 413 0.55 -3.77 28.05
CA PHE A 413 0.53 -4.88 29.02
C PHE A 413 1.80 -4.82 29.88
N LYS A 414 1.63 -4.88 31.20
CA LYS A 414 2.72 -5.01 32.17
C LYS A 414 2.51 -6.29 32.96
N VAL A 415 3.34 -7.29 32.67
CA VAL A 415 3.32 -8.56 33.41
C VAL A 415 4.08 -8.38 34.71
N ILE A 416 3.45 -8.73 35.84
CA ILE A 416 4.09 -8.69 37.15
C ILE A 416 4.80 -10.02 37.41
N GLU A 417 6.07 -9.95 37.82
CA GLU A 417 6.93 -11.11 38.03
C GLU A 417 6.47 -11.99 39.20
N ARG A 418 6.78 -13.29 39.09
CA ARG A 418 6.31 -14.36 39.97
C ARG A 418 6.87 -14.23 41.39
N GLU A 419 8.14 -13.86 41.52
CA GLU A 419 8.87 -13.75 42.78
C GLU A 419 8.28 -12.67 43.69
N ALA A 420 7.83 -11.56 43.10
CA ALA A 420 7.19 -10.46 43.81
C ALA A 420 5.83 -10.87 44.42
N LEU A 421 5.14 -11.85 43.81
CA LEU A 421 3.85 -12.35 44.29
C LEU A 421 4.00 -13.44 45.34
N GLN A 422 5.06 -14.24 45.25
CA GLN A 422 5.31 -15.32 46.20
C GLN A 422 5.64 -14.84 47.62
N SER A 423 6.30 -13.67 47.76
CA SER A 423 6.53 -13.07 49.09
C SER A 423 5.22 -12.65 49.76
N ILE A 424 4.32 -12.01 49.02
CA ILE A 424 2.99 -11.60 49.48
C ILE A 424 2.12 -12.82 49.80
N LEU A 425 2.16 -13.82 48.91
CA LEU A 425 1.45 -15.08 49.11
C LEU A 425 1.91 -15.78 50.39
N LYS A 426 3.21 -15.89 50.66
CA LYS A 426 3.73 -16.51 51.88
C LYS A 426 3.23 -15.81 53.14
N GLU A 427 3.07 -14.49 53.11
CA GLU A 427 2.57 -13.71 54.25
C GLU A 427 1.07 -13.94 54.50
N ILE A 428 0.26 -13.98 53.44
CA ILE A 428 -1.19 -14.25 53.50
C ILE A 428 -1.49 -15.72 53.86
N SER A 429 -0.68 -16.65 53.34
CA SER A 429 -0.82 -18.10 53.54
C SER A 429 -0.61 -18.55 54.99
N ILE A 430 -0.11 -17.68 55.87
CA ILE A 430 0.03 -17.93 57.31
C ILE A 430 -1.36 -17.88 58.02
N GLY A 431 -2.39 -17.29 57.40
CA GLY A 431 -3.73 -17.13 57.99
C GLY A 431 -4.80 -18.15 57.57
N GLN A 432 -4.80 -18.64 56.33
CA GLN A 432 -5.85 -19.56 55.82
C GLN A 432 -5.28 -20.57 54.81
N ALA A 433 -5.55 -21.85 55.04
CA ALA A 433 -5.01 -22.94 54.24
C ALA A 433 -5.77 -23.16 52.92
N GLY A 434 -5.06 -23.11 51.80
CA GLY A 434 -5.15 -24.15 50.77
C GLY A 434 -6.07 -23.97 49.55
N VAL A 435 -6.80 -22.87 49.38
CA VAL A 435 -7.57 -22.62 48.14
C VAL A 435 -7.46 -21.15 47.74
N LEU A 436 -6.89 -20.89 46.56
CA LEU A 436 -6.88 -19.56 45.93
C LEU A 436 -8.29 -19.22 45.42
N ASP A 437 -9.10 -18.68 46.33
CA ASP A 437 -10.41 -18.14 46.01
C ASP A 437 -10.31 -16.74 45.37
N VAL A 438 -11.46 -16.22 44.93
CA VAL A 438 -11.55 -14.90 44.31
C VAL A 438 -11.19 -13.78 45.30
N GLU A 439 -11.39 -14.00 46.61
CA GLU A 439 -11.10 -13.03 47.67
C GLU A 439 -9.60 -12.88 47.90
N THR A 440 -8.87 -13.99 47.97
CA THR A 440 -7.40 -14.03 48.07
C THR A 440 -6.76 -13.34 46.86
N ALA A 441 -7.26 -13.60 45.66
CA ALA A 441 -6.82 -12.91 44.44
C ALA A 441 -7.05 -11.39 44.53
N LYS A 442 -8.18 -10.96 45.11
CA LYS A 442 -8.49 -9.54 45.32
C LYS A 442 -7.53 -8.88 46.32
N GLU A 443 -7.19 -9.56 47.41
CA GLU A 443 -6.22 -9.05 48.40
C GLU A 443 -4.81 -8.92 47.82
N ILE A 444 -4.32 -9.98 47.16
CA ILE A 444 -3.01 -9.98 46.50
C ILE A 444 -2.95 -8.86 45.46
N GLY A 445 -3.99 -8.74 44.64
CA GLY A 445 -4.02 -7.74 43.59
C GLY A 445 -3.99 -6.31 44.12
N LYS A 446 -4.68 -6.04 45.24
CA LYS A 446 -4.65 -4.72 45.90
C LYS A 446 -3.27 -4.39 46.47
N ILE A 447 -2.59 -5.36 47.06
CA ILE A 447 -1.26 -5.18 47.66
C ILE A 447 -0.20 -4.98 46.57
N ALA A 448 -0.23 -5.80 45.52
CA ALA A 448 0.74 -5.78 44.43
C ALA A 448 0.42 -4.74 43.32
N GLY A 449 -0.75 -4.09 43.38
CA GLY A 449 -1.20 -3.12 42.38
C GLY A 449 -1.47 -3.76 41.02
N ILE A 450 -2.06 -4.94 41.00
CA ILE A 450 -2.43 -5.71 39.81
C ILE A 450 -3.88 -5.41 39.43
N ASP A 451 -4.16 -5.29 38.14
CA ASP A 451 -5.52 -5.10 37.63
C ASP A 451 -6.25 -6.44 37.47
N VAL A 452 -5.54 -7.45 36.94
CA VAL A 452 -6.08 -8.75 36.57
C VAL A 452 -5.16 -9.89 37.01
N ILE A 453 -5.73 -10.93 37.60
CA ILE A 453 -5.01 -12.15 37.98
C ILE A 453 -5.52 -13.33 37.16
N LEU A 454 -4.61 -14.05 36.51
CA LEU A 454 -4.87 -15.33 35.89
C LEU A 454 -4.64 -16.45 36.91
N VAL A 455 -5.71 -17.20 37.17
CA VAL A 455 -5.70 -18.42 37.99
C VAL A 455 -6.34 -19.56 37.22
N GLY A 456 -5.99 -20.80 37.56
CA GLY A 456 -6.55 -21.96 36.87
C GLY A 456 -5.88 -23.26 37.27
N ARG A 457 -6.17 -24.29 36.48
CA ARG A 457 -5.64 -25.64 36.65
C ARG A 457 -5.36 -26.31 35.32
N VAL A 458 -4.29 -27.10 35.30
CA VAL A 458 -4.00 -28.05 34.24
C VAL A 458 -4.80 -29.33 34.52
N LEU A 459 -5.68 -29.70 33.59
CA LEU A 459 -6.56 -30.86 33.70
C LEU A 459 -5.88 -32.12 33.16
N GLN A 460 -5.17 -32.00 32.04
CA GLN A 460 -4.48 -33.10 31.37
C GLN A 460 -3.12 -32.61 30.89
N TYR A 461 -2.07 -33.41 31.10
CA TYR A 461 -0.71 -33.12 30.66
C TYR A 461 0.04 -34.46 30.48
N GLN A 462 -0.14 -35.10 29.32
CA GLN A 462 0.39 -36.44 29.08
C GLN A 462 0.72 -36.67 27.60
N VAL A 463 1.53 -37.69 27.33
CA VAL A 463 1.84 -38.16 25.97
C VAL A 463 1.48 -39.62 25.86
N ASP A 464 0.62 -39.94 24.91
CA ASP A 464 0.30 -41.31 24.55
C ASP A 464 1.20 -41.71 23.39
N GLN A 465 2.14 -42.61 23.65
CA GLN A 465 3.01 -43.18 22.63
C GLN A 465 2.49 -44.55 22.22
N ASN A 466 2.37 -44.76 20.91
CA ASN A 466 1.99 -46.03 20.34
C ASN A 466 2.94 -46.38 19.19
N GLU A 467 3.30 -47.65 19.12
CA GLU A 467 4.15 -48.20 18.08
C GLU A 467 3.44 -49.36 17.39
N ALA A 468 3.30 -49.24 16.07
CA ALA A 468 2.80 -50.30 15.23
C ALA A 468 3.98 -50.91 14.47
N GLU A 469 4.36 -52.14 14.81
CA GLU A 469 5.39 -52.89 14.09
C GLU A 469 4.76 -53.91 13.13
N GLY A 470 5.38 -54.08 11.96
CA GLY A 470 5.01 -55.05 10.96
C GLY A 470 6.24 -55.63 10.26
N ARG A 471 6.01 -56.66 9.46
CA ARG A 471 7.04 -57.27 8.62
C ARG A 471 6.61 -57.21 7.17
N LYS A 472 7.55 -56.87 6.29
CA LYS A 472 7.39 -56.97 4.84
C LYS A 472 8.40 -57.96 4.31
N THR A 473 8.00 -58.72 3.30
CA THR A 473 8.87 -59.69 2.64
C THR A 473 9.13 -59.20 1.22
N VAL A 474 10.41 -59.17 0.81
CA VAL A 474 10.83 -58.84 -0.54
C VAL A 474 11.70 -59.96 -1.09
N SER A 475 11.52 -60.28 -2.37
CA SER A 475 12.32 -61.28 -3.06
C SER A 475 13.63 -60.64 -3.53
N VAL A 476 14.76 -61.18 -3.07
CA VAL A 476 16.10 -60.73 -3.44
C VAL A 476 16.79 -61.85 -4.21
N GLN A 477 17.42 -61.54 -5.35
CA GLN A 477 18.25 -62.51 -6.06
C GLN A 477 19.60 -62.67 -5.33
N VAL A 478 19.84 -63.84 -4.75
CA VAL A 478 21.01 -64.10 -3.88
C VAL A 478 22.11 -64.93 -4.55
N GLY A 479 21.89 -65.38 -5.78
CA GLY A 479 22.88 -66.10 -6.58
C GLY A 479 22.25 -66.85 -7.75
N THR A 480 23.01 -67.73 -8.39
CA THR A 480 22.50 -68.68 -9.39
C THR A 480 22.80 -70.10 -8.94
N ARG A 481 21.83 -71.01 -9.10
CA ARG A 481 22.03 -72.44 -8.82
C ARG A 481 22.19 -73.18 -10.13
N THR A 482 23.26 -73.96 -10.20
CA THR A 482 23.51 -74.93 -11.27
C THR A 482 22.53 -76.09 -11.12
N VAL A 483 21.51 -76.16 -11.97
CA VAL A 483 20.55 -77.29 -11.99
C VAL A 483 20.81 -78.16 -13.21
N PRO A 484 20.56 -79.49 -13.12
CA PRO A 484 20.59 -80.36 -14.29
C PRO A 484 19.69 -79.79 -15.36
N ASN A 485 20.21 -79.67 -16.58
CA ASN A 485 19.45 -79.13 -17.68
C ASN A 485 18.39 -80.17 -18.07
N PRO A 486 17.08 -79.89 -17.90
CA PRO A 486 16.05 -80.86 -18.26
C PRO A 486 16.14 -81.28 -19.75
N ALA A 487 16.65 -80.38 -20.60
CA ALA A 487 16.91 -80.69 -22.01
C ALA A 487 18.00 -81.74 -22.21
N TYR A 488 18.97 -81.87 -21.28
CA TYR A 488 20.00 -82.91 -21.31
C TYR A 488 19.46 -84.27 -20.87
N GLU A 489 18.63 -84.31 -19.84
CA GLU A 489 17.98 -85.56 -19.42
C GLU A 489 17.01 -86.08 -20.47
N LEU A 490 16.21 -85.19 -21.07
CA LEU A 490 15.36 -85.54 -22.21
C LEU A 490 16.18 -86.05 -23.40
N HIS A 491 17.35 -85.47 -23.66
CA HIS A 491 18.27 -85.96 -24.69
C HIS A 491 18.75 -87.39 -24.37
N LEU A 492 19.16 -87.67 -23.13
CA LEU A 492 19.60 -89.01 -22.72
C LEU A 492 18.47 -90.05 -22.77
N ALA A 493 17.25 -89.67 -22.41
CA ALA A 493 16.07 -90.54 -22.53
C ALA A 493 15.79 -90.89 -23.99
N ALA A 494 15.82 -89.90 -24.88
CA ALA A 494 15.65 -90.12 -26.32
C ALA A 494 16.74 -91.05 -26.89
N VAL A 495 17.96 -90.99 -26.38
CA VAL A 495 19.03 -91.93 -26.78
C VAL A 495 18.74 -93.36 -26.30
N ARG A 496 18.24 -93.56 -25.08
CA ARG A 496 17.93 -94.91 -24.55
C ARG A 496 16.76 -95.59 -25.24
N GLU A 497 15.76 -94.84 -25.67
CA GLU A 497 14.63 -95.38 -26.43
C GLU A 497 14.95 -95.60 -27.92
N GLY A 498 16.18 -95.28 -28.35
CA GLY A 498 16.64 -95.44 -29.74
C GLY A 498 16.17 -94.33 -30.69
N LEU A 499 15.47 -93.32 -30.19
CA LEU A 499 15.01 -92.14 -30.95
C LEU A 499 16.17 -91.22 -31.35
N ARG A 500 17.29 -91.25 -30.62
CA ARG A 500 18.54 -90.53 -30.94
C ARG A 500 19.75 -91.43 -30.79
N LYS A 501 20.84 -91.11 -31.50
CA LYS A 501 22.10 -91.85 -31.39
C LYS A 501 22.98 -91.19 -30.33
N SER A 502 23.79 -91.96 -29.62
CA SER A 502 24.63 -91.40 -28.54
C SER A 502 25.75 -90.46 -29.05
N SER A 503 25.98 -90.41 -30.36
CA SER A 503 26.90 -89.45 -31.00
C SER A 503 26.30 -88.05 -31.18
N ASP A 504 25.01 -87.88 -30.96
CA ASP A 504 24.33 -86.60 -31.19
C ASP A 504 24.77 -85.59 -30.10
N PRO A 505 25.14 -84.34 -30.45
CA PRO A 505 25.60 -83.36 -29.46
C PRO A 505 24.53 -83.09 -28.42
N ALA A 506 24.87 -83.37 -27.16
CA ALA A 506 23.95 -83.21 -26.06
C ALA A 506 24.07 -81.79 -25.46
N PRO A 507 22.95 -81.15 -25.06
CA PRO A 507 22.99 -79.85 -24.40
C PRO A 507 23.81 -79.91 -23.10
N PRO A 508 24.33 -78.78 -22.59
CA PRO A 508 25.15 -78.80 -21.39
C PRO A 508 24.36 -79.44 -20.25
N GLN A 509 25.02 -80.30 -19.50
CA GLN A 509 24.37 -81.11 -18.47
C GLN A 509 23.69 -80.25 -17.41
N THR A 510 24.05 -78.96 -17.29
CA THR A 510 23.51 -78.04 -16.30
C THR A 510 23.25 -76.63 -16.84
N ILE A 511 22.30 -75.91 -16.23
CA ILE A 511 21.99 -74.48 -16.46
C ILE A 511 22.03 -73.69 -15.15
N GLN A 512 22.28 -72.38 -15.23
CA GLN A 512 22.30 -71.47 -14.08
C GLN A 512 20.95 -70.77 -13.94
N GLU A 513 20.19 -71.09 -12.89
CA GLU A 513 18.92 -70.41 -12.60
C GLU A 513 19.09 -69.40 -11.46
N PRO A 514 18.58 -68.16 -11.60
CA PRO A 514 18.65 -67.16 -10.54
C PRO A 514 17.86 -67.62 -9.32
N THR A 515 18.58 -67.87 -8.23
CA THR A 515 17.98 -68.26 -6.96
C THR A 515 17.54 -67.00 -6.22
N HIS A 516 16.23 -66.90 -6.01
CA HIS A 516 15.64 -65.83 -5.23
C HIS A 516 15.44 -66.30 -3.79
N GLN A 517 15.77 -65.44 -2.84
CA GLN A 517 15.51 -65.64 -1.42
C GLN A 517 14.57 -64.56 -0.92
N LEU A 518 13.54 -64.99 -0.19
CA LEU A 518 12.63 -64.10 0.48
C LEU A 518 13.32 -63.51 1.71
N VAL A 519 13.61 -62.22 1.66
CA VAL A 519 14.15 -61.47 2.79
C VAL A 519 13.00 -60.75 3.48
N THR A 520 12.81 -61.04 4.76
CA THR A 520 11.79 -60.37 5.58
C THR A 520 12.46 -59.29 6.42
N TYR A 521 11.96 -58.06 6.32
CA TYR A 521 12.47 -56.89 7.03
C TYR A 521 11.37 -56.22 7.86
N ARG A 522 11.76 -55.55 8.96
CA ARG A 522 10.82 -54.84 9.83
C ARG A 522 10.51 -53.45 9.28
N VAL A 523 9.24 -53.10 9.35
CA VAL A 523 8.73 -51.76 9.12
C VAL A 523 7.81 -51.40 10.26
N GLY A 524 7.74 -50.13 10.61
CA GLY A 524 6.83 -49.71 11.67
C GLY A 524 6.54 -48.22 11.63
N THR A 525 5.54 -47.84 12.41
CA THR A 525 5.16 -46.45 12.61
C THR A 525 5.18 -46.17 14.10
N VAL A 526 5.94 -45.15 14.50
CA VAL A 526 5.90 -44.59 15.85
C VAL A 526 4.99 -43.37 15.82
N THR A 527 3.96 -43.39 16.66
CA THR A 527 3.05 -42.26 16.90
C THR A 527 3.17 -41.79 18.34
N ALA A 528 3.20 -40.48 18.55
CA ALA A 528 3.07 -39.88 19.87
C ALA A 528 2.05 -38.75 19.79
N ILE A 529 1.04 -38.79 20.66
CA ILE A 529 0.03 -37.75 20.75
C ILE A 529 0.16 -37.11 22.12
N GLY A 530 0.53 -35.83 22.14
CA GLY A 530 0.54 -35.04 23.36
C GLY A 530 -0.81 -34.38 23.59
N TYR A 531 -1.31 -34.41 24.82
CA TYR A 531 -2.54 -33.77 25.24
C TYR A 531 -2.26 -32.78 26.36
N VAL A 532 -2.67 -31.53 26.17
CA VAL A 532 -2.65 -30.51 27.22
C VAL A 532 -4.03 -29.88 27.29
N SER A 533 -4.64 -29.94 28.48
CA SER A 533 -5.93 -29.34 28.77
C SER A 533 -5.79 -28.41 29.96
N VAL A 534 -6.24 -27.17 29.82
CA VAL A 534 -6.15 -26.13 30.85
C VAL A 534 -7.50 -25.45 31.01
N SER A 535 -7.94 -25.34 32.26
CA SER A 535 -9.06 -24.47 32.64
C SER A 535 -8.51 -23.27 33.39
N PHE A 536 -8.83 -22.07 32.93
CA PHE A 536 -8.37 -20.84 33.58
C PHE A 536 -9.49 -19.81 33.65
N ARG A 537 -9.29 -18.84 34.55
CA ARG A 537 -10.16 -17.68 34.74
C ARG A 537 -9.32 -16.43 34.97
N LEU A 538 -9.78 -15.32 34.41
CA LEU A 538 -9.23 -13.99 34.66
C LEU A 538 -10.10 -13.29 35.71
N VAL A 539 -9.48 -12.93 36.82
CA VAL A 539 -10.15 -12.29 37.96
C VAL A 539 -9.79 -10.81 37.97
N GLY A 540 -10.80 -9.95 37.90
CA GLY A 540 -10.65 -8.51 38.05
C GLY A 540 -10.47 -8.13 39.51
N VAL A 541 -9.38 -7.44 39.85
CA VAL A 541 -9.03 -7.13 41.25
C VAL A 541 -9.93 -6.03 41.83
N GLU A 542 -10.33 -5.05 41.02
CA GLU A 542 -11.12 -3.92 41.50
C GLU A 542 -12.50 -4.36 42.04
N ARG A 543 -13.22 -5.17 41.25
CA ARG A 543 -14.57 -5.62 41.58
C ARG A 543 -14.58 -7.00 42.23
N GLY A 544 -13.58 -7.84 41.95
CA GLY A 544 -13.59 -9.25 42.35
C GLY A 544 -14.50 -10.10 41.47
N ASP A 545 -14.72 -9.70 40.23
CA ASP A 545 -15.53 -10.41 39.24
C ASP A 545 -14.67 -11.28 38.33
N ILE A 546 -15.29 -12.33 37.78
CA ILE A 546 -14.65 -13.19 36.77
C ILE A 546 -14.88 -12.53 35.41
N LEU A 547 -13.82 -12.03 34.81
CA LEU A 547 -13.84 -11.31 33.53
C LEU A 547 -13.85 -12.26 32.33
N LEU A 548 -13.21 -13.43 32.48
CA LEU A 548 -13.16 -14.50 31.50
C LEU A 548 -13.00 -15.83 32.22
N ALA A 549 -13.69 -16.88 31.76
CA ALA A 549 -13.47 -18.25 32.22
C ALA A 549 -13.57 -19.20 31.03
N GLU A 550 -12.50 -19.94 30.77
CA GLU A 550 -12.38 -20.76 29.56
C GLU A 550 -11.71 -22.11 29.88
N LYS A 551 -12.05 -23.10 29.07
CA LYS A 551 -11.36 -24.40 29.03
C LYS A 551 -10.79 -24.59 27.63
N ILE A 552 -9.47 -24.80 27.55
CA ILE A 552 -8.78 -25.01 26.29
C ILE A 552 -8.18 -26.42 26.30
N ASP A 553 -8.55 -27.18 25.28
CA ASP A 553 -8.03 -28.51 24.99
C ASP A 553 -7.19 -28.43 23.71
N GLU A 554 -5.92 -28.83 23.79
CA GLU A 554 -5.01 -28.88 22.64
C GLU A 554 -4.30 -30.23 22.57
N GLN A 555 -4.03 -30.64 21.34
CA GLN A 555 -3.27 -31.85 21.03
C GLN A 555 -2.32 -31.62 19.86
N GLU A 556 -1.25 -32.41 19.83
CA GLU A 556 -0.29 -32.44 18.74
C GLU A 556 0.15 -33.88 18.49
N THR A 557 0.14 -34.28 17.21
CA THR A 557 0.47 -35.64 16.79
C THR A 557 1.81 -35.66 16.08
N PHE A 558 2.76 -36.40 16.63
CA PHE A 558 3.99 -36.77 15.96
C PHE A 558 3.85 -38.18 15.37
N ARG A 559 4.24 -38.34 14.10
CA ARG A 559 4.25 -39.64 13.41
C ARG A 559 5.55 -39.80 12.64
N HIS A 560 6.23 -40.93 12.83
CA HIS A 560 7.45 -41.29 12.11
C HIS A 560 7.40 -42.75 11.64
N ASP A 561 7.48 -42.94 10.33
CA ASP A 561 7.55 -44.27 9.71
C ASP A 561 9.02 -44.70 9.58
N TYR A 562 9.34 -45.94 9.95
CA TYR A 562 10.70 -46.50 9.89
C TYR A 562 10.75 -47.84 9.15
N SER A 563 11.92 -48.18 8.63
CA SER A 563 12.16 -49.39 7.83
C SER A 563 13.60 -49.85 8.02
N GLU A 564 13.83 -51.14 8.27
CA GLU A 564 15.19 -51.69 8.31
C GLU A 564 15.89 -51.60 6.94
N GLY A 565 15.11 -51.55 5.86
CA GLY A 565 15.64 -51.54 4.49
C GLY A 565 16.16 -52.91 4.05
N VAL A 566 16.30 -53.08 2.75
CA VAL A 566 16.90 -54.25 2.10
C VAL A 566 17.66 -53.73 0.89
N GLU A 567 18.97 -53.50 1.05
CA GLU A 567 19.82 -52.89 0.03
C GLU A 567 19.81 -53.68 -1.28
N ALA A 568 19.86 -55.01 -1.20
CA ALA A 568 19.83 -55.91 -2.35
C ALA A 568 18.48 -55.93 -3.12
N ALA A 569 17.42 -55.34 -2.56
CA ALA A 569 16.13 -55.09 -3.22
C ALA A 569 15.87 -53.60 -3.49
N GLY A 570 16.86 -52.72 -3.28
CA GLY A 570 16.70 -51.28 -3.42
C GLY A 570 15.80 -50.61 -2.37
N VAL A 571 15.44 -51.31 -1.28
CA VAL A 571 14.62 -50.75 -0.20
C VAL A 571 15.51 -49.98 0.76
N GLN A 572 15.34 -48.66 0.82
CA GLN A 572 16.14 -47.79 1.70
C GLN A 572 15.83 -48.02 3.18
N SER A 573 16.87 -47.96 4.01
CA SER A 573 16.75 -48.02 5.46
C SER A 573 16.39 -46.63 6.01
N VAL A 574 15.35 -46.57 6.84
CA VAL A 574 14.93 -45.36 7.55
C VAL A 574 15.03 -45.66 9.05
N PRO A 575 15.95 -45.01 9.78
CA PRO A 575 16.14 -45.29 11.20
C PRO A 575 14.91 -44.87 12.01
N LYS A 576 14.58 -45.68 13.02
CA LYS A 576 13.53 -45.39 13.99
C LYS A 576 13.91 -44.15 14.83
N ARG A 577 13.05 -43.13 14.82
CA ARG A 577 13.16 -41.96 15.69
C ARG A 577 11.95 -41.91 16.62
N VAL A 578 12.19 -42.12 17.91
CA VAL A 578 11.15 -42.00 18.94
C VAL A 578 11.12 -40.55 19.41
N PRO A 579 9.97 -39.86 19.33
CA PRO A 579 9.86 -38.49 19.82
C PRO A 579 10.06 -38.45 21.33
N ILE A 580 10.80 -37.44 21.81
CA ILE A 580 11.00 -37.24 23.23
C ILE A 580 9.68 -36.70 23.82
N PRO A 581 9.06 -37.33 24.84
CA PRO A 581 7.77 -36.89 25.37
C PRO A 581 7.74 -35.41 25.78
N THR A 582 8.83 -34.89 26.34
CA THR A 582 8.94 -33.48 26.73
C THR A 582 8.90 -32.53 25.53
N GLU A 583 9.48 -32.90 24.38
CA GLU A 583 9.41 -32.09 23.16
C GLU A 583 7.99 -32.00 22.61
N VAL A 584 7.26 -33.13 22.63
CA VAL A 584 5.86 -33.18 22.21
C VAL A 584 5.01 -32.29 23.12
N LEU A 585 5.16 -32.43 24.44
CA LEU A 585 4.43 -31.61 25.42
C LEU A 585 4.76 -30.13 25.31
N ASN A 586 6.03 -29.77 25.07
CA ASN A 586 6.43 -28.38 24.89
C ASN A 586 5.76 -27.76 23.65
N ARG A 587 5.66 -28.49 22.54
CA ARG A 587 4.97 -28.01 21.33
C ARG A 587 3.47 -27.80 21.56
N VAL A 588 2.80 -28.76 22.20
CA VAL A 588 1.37 -28.61 22.54
C VAL A 588 1.15 -27.44 23.50
N THR A 589 2.04 -27.30 24.49
CA THR A 589 1.99 -26.21 25.48
C THR A 589 2.14 -24.85 24.81
N GLU A 590 3.13 -24.65 23.92
CA GLU A 590 3.30 -23.39 23.20
C GLU A 590 2.07 -23.05 22.34
N LYS A 591 1.46 -24.04 21.68
CA LYS A 591 0.22 -23.88 20.91
C LYS A 591 -0.96 -23.44 21.79
N LEU A 592 -1.15 -24.12 22.92
CA LEU A 592 -2.20 -23.80 23.91
C LEU A 592 -2.00 -22.41 24.52
N VAL A 593 -0.78 -22.11 24.95
CA VAL A 593 -0.42 -20.81 25.54
C VAL A 593 -0.60 -19.69 24.53
N GLY A 594 -0.18 -19.88 23.28
CA GLY A 594 -0.43 -18.90 22.22
C GLY A 594 -1.92 -18.61 21.99
N ARG A 595 -2.81 -19.55 22.32
CA ARG A 595 -4.27 -19.36 22.27
C ARG A 595 -4.79 -18.60 23.49
N ILE A 596 -4.31 -18.93 24.70
CA ILE A 596 -4.61 -18.19 25.95
C ILE A 596 -4.20 -16.72 25.80
N VAL A 597 -2.96 -16.47 25.35
CA VAL A 597 -2.41 -15.11 25.19
C VAL A 597 -3.21 -14.30 24.18
N ARG A 598 -3.66 -14.91 23.08
CA ARG A 598 -4.56 -14.26 22.12
C ARG A 598 -5.90 -13.88 22.74
N LEU A 599 -6.54 -14.78 23.49
CA LEU A 599 -7.80 -14.48 24.19
C LEU A 599 -7.65 -13.31 25.18
N ILE A 600 -6.54 -13.27 25.93
CA ILE A 600 -6.24 -12.14 26.84
C ILE A 600 -6.07 -10.85 26.03
N SER A 601 -5.27 -10.89 24.96
CA SER A 601 -5.03 -9.73 24.10
C SER A 601 -6.31 -9.20 23.45
N ASP A 602 -7.22 -10.07 23.02
CA ASP A 602 -8.48 -9.69 22.38
C ASP A 602 -9.46 -9.09 23.40
N HIS A 603 -9.57 -9.68 24.58
CA HIS A 603 -10.45 -9.19 25.65
C HIS A 603 -10.05 -7.80 26.14
N TYR A 604 -8.75 -7.53 26.27
CA TYR A 604 -8.23 -6.22 26.72
C TYR A 604 -7.75 -5.32 25.58
N GLY A 605 -7.94 -5.73 24.31
CA GLY A 605 -7.43 -5.04 23.14
C GLY A 605 -7.98 -3.64 22.94
N ASN A 606 -9.07 -3.26 23.63
CA ASN A 606 -9.71 -1.96 23.52
C ASN A 606 -9.83 -1.20 24.86
N ARG A 607 -8.79 -1.27 25.71
CA ARG A 607 -8.78 -0.52 26.99
C ARG A 607 -8.96 0.99 26.80
N GLN A 608 -8.41 1.54 25.73
CA GLN A 608 -8.65 2.92 25.30
C GLN A 608 -10.15 3.24 25.21
N GLU A 609 -10.92 2.38 24.55
CA GLU A 609 -12.36 2.57 24.38
C GLU A 609 -13.12 2.47 25.71
N SER A 610 -12.69 1.56 26.60
CA SER A 610 -13.26 1.43 27.95
C SER A 610 -13.09 2.72 28.76
N PHE A 611 -11.90 3.30 28.77
CA PHE A 611 -11.64 4.58 29.43
C PHE A 611 -12.46 5.72 28.82
N LEU A 612 -12.55 5.78 27.49
CA LEU A 612 -13.38 6.77 26.80
C LEU A 612 -14.87 6.66 27.19
N LYS A 613 -15.42 5.45 27.23
CA LYS A 613 -16.82 5.20 27.64
C LYS A 613 -17.07 5.60 29.09
N LEU A 614 -16.15 5.25 29.99
CA LEU A 614 -16.24 5.63 31.40
C LEU A 614 -16.18 7.15 31.59
N GLY A 615 -15.29 7.84 30.87
CA GLY A 615 -15.21 9.30 30.87
C GLY A 615 -16.53 9.95 30.41
N GLN A 616 -17.17 9.40 29.38
CA GLN A 616 -18.49 9.88 28.90
C GLN A 616 -19.59 9.70 29.95
N GLU A 617 -19.60 8.57 30.66
CA GLU A 617 -20.54 8.31 31.74
C GLU A 617 -20.36 9.30 32.90
N LEU A 618 -19.11 9.52 33.32
CA LEU A 618 -18.75 10.48 34.37
C LEU A 618 -19.12 11.91 33.97
N GLN A 619 -18.91 12.28 32.71
CA GLN A 619 -19.31 13.57 32.16
C GLN A 619 -20.83 13.76 32.21
N ARG A 620 -21.62 12.75 31.84
CA ARG A 620 -23.10 12.80 31.96
C ARG A 620 -23.56 12.99 33.40
N ARG A 621 -22.82 12.42 34.36
CA ARG A 621 -23.05 12.59 35.81
C ARG A 621 -22.50 13.89 36.38
N ARG A 622 -21.97 14.79 35.54
CA ARG A 622 -21.35 16.07 35.93
C ARG A 622 -20.13 15.91 36.85
N GLN A 623 -19.45 14.77 36.80
CA GLN A 623 -18.21 14.52 37.53
C GLN A 623 -17.00 14.88 36.66
N PHE A 624 -16.86 16.16 36.30
CA PHE A 624 -15.94 16.60 35.24
C PHE A 624 -14.47 16.28 35.53
N THR A 625 -14.00 16.52 36.75
CA THR A 625 -12.61 16.20 37.14
C THR A 625 -12.26 14.72 36.94
N ARG A 626 -13.20 13.83 37.29
CA ARG A 626 -13.03 12.38 37.08
C ARG A 626 -13.19 11.98 35.62
N ALA A 627 -14.08 12.63 34.88
CA ALA A 627 -14.21 12.42 33.45
C ALA A 627 -12.90 12.76 32.70
N VAL A 628 -12.26 13.88 33.08
CA VAL A 628 -10.95 14.28 32.54
C VAL A 628 -9.90 13.22 32.83
N GLU A 629 -9.83 12.68 34.05
CA GLU A 629 -8.90 11.57 34.37
C GLU A 629 -9.06 10.39 33.41
N GLU A 630 -10.29 9.93 33.17
CA GLU A 630 -10.52 8.76 32.32
C GLU A 630 -10.25 9.07 30.84
N TYR A 631 -10.54 10.29 30.38
CA TYR A 631 -10.12 10.69 29.04
C TYR A 631 -8.59 10.74 28.89
N MET A 632 -7.87 11.20 29.91
CA MET A 632 -6.40 11.18 29.91
C MET A 632 -5.84 9.74 29.95
N ASN A 633 -6.47 8.82 30.68
CA ASN A 633 -6.14 7.39 30.64
C ASN A 633 -6.35 6.80 29.22
N SER A 634 -7.43 7.19 28.54
CA SER A 634 -7.69 6.81 27.14
C SER A 634 -6.62 7.31 26.17
N ILE A 635 -6.17 8.57 26.34
CA ILE A 635 -5.11 9.16 25.52
C ILE A 635 -3.79 8.39 25.75
N ALA A 636 -3.38 8.20 27.01
CA ALA A 636 -2.16 7.48 27.34
C ALA A 636 -2.18 6.01 26.91
N SER A 637 -3.34 5.35 27.00
CA SER A 637 -3.52 3.98 26.48
C SER A 637 -3.29 3.92 24.96
N GLY A 638 -3.79 4.90 24.20
CA GLY A 638 -3.52 5.01 22.76
C GLY A 638 -2.03 5.18 22.45
N GLU A 639 -1.33 6.03 23.22
CA GLU A 639 0.12 6.21 23.06
C GLU A 639 0.91 4.91 23.26
N LEU A 640 0.51 4.06 24.21
CA LEU A 640 1.18 2.78 24.49
C LEU A 640 1.03 1.76 23.35
N VAL A 641 -0.12 1.74 22.70
CA VAL A 641 -0.41 0.83 21.58
C VAL A 641 0.24 1.30 20.27
N GLY A 642 0.71 2.55 20.21
CA GLY A 642 1.21 3.17 18.97
C GLY A 642 0.10 3.48 17.97
N SER A 643 -1.17 3.26 18.36
CA SER A 643 -2.33 3.76 17.64
C SER A 643 -2.58 5.19 18.12
N GLY A 644 -2.28 6.17 17.28
CA GLY A 644 -2.89 7.51 17.35
C GLY A 644 -4.39 7.43 17.02
N GLY A 645 -5.10 6.48 17.63
CA GLY A 645 -6.43 6.01 17.25
C GLY A 645 -7.49 7.08 17.38
N GLN A 646 -8.59 6.91 16.64
CA GLN A 646 -9.77 7.78 16.69
C GLN A 646 -10.26 8.02 18.14
N GLY A 647 -10.11 7.04 19.03
CA GLY A 647 -10.45 7.16 20.45
C GLY A 647 -9.58 8.17 21.22
N ALA A 648 -8.29 8.28 20.92
CA ALA A 648 -7.39 9.26 21.57
C ALA A 648 -7.75 10.69 21.15
N ALA A 649 -7.97 10.90 19.85
CA ALA A 649 -8.39 12.20 19.31
C ALA A 649 -9.75 12.63 19.87
N GLN A 650 -10.69 11.69 19.98
CA GLN A 650 -12.00 11.95 20.59
C GLN A 650 -11.89 12.27 22.08
N ALA A 651 -11.05 11.55 22.83
CA ALA A 651 -10.79 11.83 24.23
C ALA A 651 -10.17 13.23 24.41
N GLN A 652 -9.19 13.60 23.57
CA GLN A 652 -8.58 14.94 23.61
C GLN A 652 -9.61 16.04 23.38
N ALA A 653 -10.47 15.90 22.36
CA ALA A 653 -11.53 16.88 22.08
C ALA A 653 -12.50 17.03 23.27
N ARG A 654 -12.77 15.95 24.01
CA ARG A 654 -13.62 15.99 25.22
C ARG A 654 -12.91 16.65 26.41
N VAL A 655 -11.61 16.41 26.59
CA VAL A 655 -10.81 17.11 27.61
C VAL A 655 -10.83 18.61 27.35
N ASP A 656 -10.58 19.02 26.11
CA ASP A 656 -10.57 20.44 25.73
C ASP A 656 -11.93 21.11 25.96
N ASP A 657 -13.04 20.41 25.68
CA ASP A 657 -14.39 20.90 25.97
C ASP A 657 -14.65 21.05 27.48
N LEU A 658 -14.29 20.03 28.27
CA LEU A 658 -14.49 20.04 29.72
C LEU A 658 -13.63 21.06 30.44
N LEU A 659 -12.38 21.28 30.00
CA LEU A 659 -11.51 22.27 30.62
C LEU A 659 -11.93 23.71 30.29
N ARG A 660 -12.80 23.93 29.30
CA ARG A 660 -13.33 25.25 28.96
C ARG A 660 -14.66 25.59 29.65
N GLN A 661 -15.32 24.59 30.25
CA GLN A 661 -16.56 24.73 31.02
C GLN A 661 -16.25 25.10 32.47
#